data_AF-A0A3N6PDB1-F1
#
_entry.id   AF-A0A3N6PDB1-F1
#
_cell.length_a   1.000
_cell.length_b   1.000
_cell.length_c   1.000
_cell.angle_alpha   90.00
_cell.angle_beta   90.00
_cell.angle_gamma   90.00
#
_symmetry.space_group_name_H-M   'P 1'
#
loop_
_entity.id
_entity.type
_entity.pdbx_description
1 polymer ?
#
loop_
_entity_poly.entity_id
_entity_poly.type
_entity_poly.pdbx_seq_one_letter_code
_entity_poly.pdbx_strand_id
1 'polypeptide(L)'
;MKKNYDSVPRLDLAPQLKRPLSIWNPLDYLRLLYWVFFFPQALRWYVEKYGGGEGLAEETSWQSKLEFLREHPNQWKLLFQGLILTVCVPYLFCGLLEQIGITINWVGVAVGVAVGVWVGVGVASGVGAGIAFGVASGVALDVASGVASGVASGVGVGIAFGMASGVASGVASVVVGGIAVGMAVGVASGVAGGVASCVVGGMAFGMAFGVILGVVVGMAFGIAFGVALGVAIWHPENWLIGVGLNLMSIQNRSWLLPRITPIPLPLLTTRLKFWLRKDWQLGLENIDQLLRYSLQFIPVVNAINQVLAEIPPDEMIYRISQLAENSYDWRLVKFASASLVEELKLEFFRGLDIFSLIRVSSALTHLDTPSRAIAAGFWHLYEKEPEKATAAFEKVRPLLYGEEIFLLAQTLNEFQAAGSANAIAKIQVPNFPPETHLRPTTWEALRGLRRVVEDTQLALKATSKSARVSALSRAMRQLTDILDNADRLPQIEQSLIVYIAKNWQIAMDEENIATQFRDAFIPKINPYVIGDPVEGDLFVGRQDIMKQLEELWVTNSQMQSVVLYGHRRMGKTSILVNIANFFGSDVEVVYVNLQNLGSISEGMGEVFLAISDEISDALNILPPDTDELLKLPQRTFKLYLKRAIQQIAKKGLIICLDEFETIENLINSGQLPTNFMAVLRGFVQMSLKIAFAFAGWFTFEEMTQDYFQPFFASIIPIRVSFLNRAPTHQVLANPNPDFRLTYEPEAMDHIYDLTFGQPYLVQLLGFLLVRRYNDQTFEQGRPRESVFTVADVEAIIRQNELFPSWRYYFTGVWGQAAQDAPGQQDILIALADYPEGCSRATIQEITGLEESILNNALETLARHDVIIETEGNLRFAVELFRRWVKSQESGVRSQESGVKSRENRKQ
;
A
#
# COMPACT_ATOMS: atom_id res chain seq x y z
N MET A 1 -37.25 48.44 15.59
CA MET A 1 -35.95 47.97 15.05
C MET A 1 -36.07 47.79 13.54
N LYS A 2 -35.57 48.75 12.76
CA LYS A 2 -35.45 48.64 11.30
C LYS A 2 -34.32 47.65 10.99
N LYS A 3 -34.64 46.44 10.52
CA LYS A 3 -33.63 45.48 10.03
C LYS A 3 -33.18 45.94 8.64
N ASN A 4 -31.86 46.06 8.43
CA ASN A 4 -31.25 46.41 7.14
C ASN A 4 -31.83 45.57 6.00
N TYR A 5 -32.52 46.22 5.07
CA TYR A 5 -33.27 45.58 3.98
C TYR A 5 -32.45 45.39 2.70
N ASP A 6 -31.12 45.42 2.83
CA ASP A 6 -30.17 45.54 1.73
C ASP A 6 -29.10 44.43 1.69
N SER A 7 -29.13 43.39 2.52
CA SER A 7 -28.09 42.35 2.48
C SER A 7 -28.42 41.22 1.50
N VAL A 8 -27.41 40.70 0.78
CA VAL A 8 -27.51 39.45 0.01
C VAL A 8 -27.78 38.30 0.99
N PRO A 9 -28.81 37.46 0.80
CA PRO A 9 -29.09 36.35 1.70
C PRO A 9 -28.11 35.20 1.44
N ARG A 10 -27.73 34.46 2.49
CA ARG A 10 -26.98 33.20 2.33
C ARG A 10 -27.96 32.06 2.08
N LEU A 11 -27.86 31.41 0.93
CA LEU A 11 -28.66 30.24 0.60
C LEU A 11 -28.03 29.00 1.23
N ASP A 12 -28.86 28.20 1.90
CA ASP A 12 -28.51 26.83 2.27
C ASP A 12 -29.60 25.93 1.69
N LEU A 13 -29.29 25.38 0.52
CA LEU A 13 -30.18 24.49 -0.21
C LEU A 13 -29.85 23.02 0.09
N ALA A 14 -28.84 22.74 0.91
CA ALA A 14 -28.46 21.37 1.24
C ALA A 14 -29.59 20.63 1.99
N PRO A 15 -29.72 19.31 1.80
CA PRO A 15 -30.63 18.51 2.62
C PRO A 15 -30.25 18.60 4.10
N GLN A 16 -31.19 18.96 4.98
CA GLN A 16 -30.94 19.10 6.42
C GLN A 16 -30.97 17.77 7.20
N LEU A 17 -30.45 16.70 6.61
CA LEU A 17 -30.45 15.37 7.24
C LEU A 17 -29.20 15.18 8.12
N LYS A 18 -29.41 14.99 9.43
CA LYS A 18 -28.32 14.84 10.43
C LYS A 18 -27.88 13.40 10.70
N ARG A 19 -28.56 12.40 10.11
CA ARG A 19 -28.26 10.97 10.28
C ARG A 19 -28.35 10.22 8.96
N PRO A 20 -27.67 9.08 8.76
CA PRO A 20 -27.86 8.25 7.57
C PRO A 20 -29.29 7.68 7.51
N LEU A 21 -29.73 7.31 6.30
CA LEU A 21 -31.01 6.65 6.06
C LEU A 21 -31.02 5.27 6.72
N SER A 22 -32.13 4.94 7.36
CA SER A 22 -32.34 3.65 8.02
C SER A 22 -33.25 2.77 7.19
N ILE A 23 -32.83 1.53 6.94
CA ILE A 23 -33.63 0.50 6.26
C ILE A 23 -34.91 0.13 7.02
N TRP A 24 -35.00 0.46 8.31
CA TRP A 24 -36.12 0.12 9.19
C TRP A 24 -37.10 1.27 9.41
N ASN A 25 -36.80 2.48 8.92
CA ASN A 25 -37.68 3.63 9.10
C ASN A 25 -38.50 3.90 7.84
N PRO A 26 -39.84 3.72 7.85
CA PRO A 26 -40.68 3.94 6.66
C PRO A 26 -40.64 5.40 6.17
N LEU A 27 -40.41 6.37 7.07
CA LEU A 27 -40.27 7.78 6.68
C LEU A 27 -39.01 8.03 5.82
N ASP A 28 -37.98 7.20 5.98
CA ASP A 28 -36.76 7.32 5.18
C ASP A 28 -36.98 6.83 3.74
N TYR A 29 -37.89 5.86 3.52
CA TYR A 29 -38.32 5.44 2.17
C TYR A 29 -39.17 6.51 1.48
N LEU A 30 -40.11 7.14 2.21
CA LEU A 30 -40.87 8.28 1.68
C LEU A 30 -39.95 9.47 1.33
N ARG A 31 -38.94 9.73 2.17
CA ARG A 31 -37.92 10.75 1.90
C ARG A 31 -37.11 10.41 0.66
N LEU A 32 -36.69 9.15 0.51
CA LEU A 32 -35.93 8.67 -0.64
C LEU A 32 -36.76 8.83 -1.93
N LEU A 33 -38.04 8.50 -1.89
CA LEU A 33 -38.98 8.68 -2.99
C LEU A 33 -39.16 10.18 -3.31
N TYR A 34 -39.28 11.03 -2.29
CA TYR A 34 -39.29 12.49 -2.48
C TYR A 34 -37.99 13.00 -3.11
N TRP A 35 -36.82 12.49 -2.70
CA TRP A 35 -35.55 12.87 -3.33
C TRP A 35 -35.51 12.43 -4.80
N VAL A 36 -35.91 11.20 -5.11
CA VAL A 36 -35.90 10.69 -6.49
C VAL A 36 -36.74 11.56 -7.43
N PHE A 37 -37.97 11.92 -7.03
CA PHE A 37 -38.89 12.64 -7.91
C PHE A 37 -38.81 14.17 -7.79
N PHE A 38 -38.44 14.70 -6.62
CA PHE A 38 -38.57 16.13 -6.29
C PHE A 38 -37.29 16.78 -5.78
N PHE A 39 -36.22 16.03 -5.51
CA PHE A 39 -34.92 16.61 -5.16
C PHE A 39 -33.76 15.65 -5.47
N PRO A 40 -33.53 15.30 -6.75
CA PRO A 40 -32.60 14.23 -7.12
C PRO A 40 -31.16 14.53 -6.68
N GLN A 41 -30.78 15.82 -6.62
CA GLN A 41 -29.47 16.26 -6.13
C GLN A 41 -29.21 15.89 -4.66
N ALA A 42 -30.26 15.67 -3.85
CA ALA A 42 -30.11 15.22 -2.46
C ALA A 42 -29.52 13.80 -2.35
N LEU A 43 -29.71 12.96 -3.37
CA LEU A 43 -29.09 11.63 -3.43
C LEU A 43 -27.58 11.75 -3.56
N ARG A 44 -27.10 12.62 -4.45
CA ARG A 44 -25.67 12.88 -4.65
C ARG A 44 -25.02 13.39 -3.36
N TRP A 45 -25.66 14.38 -2.73
CA TRP A 45 -25.23 14.88 -1.42
C TRP A 45 -25.20 13.79 -0.34
N TYR A 46 -26.17 12.88 -0.32
CA TYR A 46 -26.20 11.78 0.64
C TYR A 46 -25.02 10.81 0.44
N VAL A 47 -24.70 10.50 -0.81
CA VAL A 47 -23.55 9.65 -1.18
C VAL A 47 -22.22 10.31 -0.82
N GLU A 48 -22.06 11.60 -1.11
CA GLU A 48 -20.87 12.38 -0.72
C GLU A 48 -20.71 12.43 0.81
N LYS A 49 -21.79 12.70 1.54
CA LYS A 49 -21.73 12.93 2.99
C LYS A 49 -21.67 11.66 3.83
N TYR A 50 -22.39 10.62 3.43
CA TYR A 50 -22.54 9.39 4.24
C TYR A 50 -22.08 8.13 3.53
N GLY A 51 -21.91 8.16 2.20
CA GLY A 51 -21.63 7.00 1.35
C GLY A 51 -20.18 6.79 0.95
N GLY A 52 -19.26 7.72 1.25
CA GLY A 52 -17.85 7.59 0.84
C GLY A 52 -17.53 8.18 -0.54
N GLY A 53 -18.44 8.94 -1.14
CA GLY A 53 -18.23 9.62 -2.43
C GLY A 53 -18.61 8.80 -3.66
N GLU A 54 -18.16 9.23 -4.85
CA GLU A 54 -18.53 8.64 -6.14
C GLU A 54 -17.67 7.41 -6.55
N GLY A 55 -16.75 6.94 -5.69
CA GLY A 55 -15.76 5.90 -6.02
C GLY A 55 -16.34 4.60 -6.59
N LEU A 56 -17.56 4.20 -6.19
CA LEU A 56 -18.26 3.04 -6.77
C LEU A 56 -18.46 3.12 -8.30
N ALA A 57 -18.55 4.34 -8.86
CA ALA A 57 -18.71 4.59 -10.28
C ALA A 57 -17.39 4.47 -11.07
N GLU A 58 -16.27 4.75 -10.40
CA GLU A 58 -14.92 4.74 -10.99
C GLU A 58 -14.34 3.32 -11.02
N GLU A 59 -14.84 2.42 -10.17
CA GLU A 59 -14.43 1.03 -10.13
C GLU A 59 -14.90 0.25 -11.37
N THR A 60 -13.94 -0.37 -12.07
CA THR A 60 -14.21 -1.09 -13.31
C THR A 60 -14.57 -2.56 -13.09
N SER A 61 -14.24 -3.14 -11.93
CA SER A 61 -14.41 -4.57 -11.66
C SER A 61 -15.52 -4.87 -10.65
N TRP A 62 -16.20 -6.02 -10.80
CA TRP A 62 -17.22 -6.46 -9.84
C TRP A 62 -16.66 -6.77 -8.45
N GLN A 63 -15.41 -7.23 -8.37
CA GLN A 63 -14.74 -7.54 -7.10
C GLN A 63 -14.42 -6.26 -6.32
N SER A 64 -13.84 -5.25 -6.97
CA SER A 64 -13.55 -3.97 -6.34
C SER A 64 -14.80 -3.19 -5.95
N LYS A 65 -15.90 -3.29 -6.72
CA LYS A 65 -17.21 -2.75 -6.32
C LYS A 65 -17.77 -3.40 -5.06
N LEU A 66 -17.59 -4.72 -4.90
CA LEU A 66 -18.02 -5.44 -3.70
C LEU A 66 -17.17 -5.08 -2.48
N GLU A 67 -15.87 -4.94 -2.66
CA GLU A 67 -14.94 -4.48 -1.61
C GLU A 67 -15.30 -3.05 -1.16
N PHE A 68 -15.48 -2.13 -2.10
CA PHE A 68 -15.91 -0.76 -1.82
C PHE A 68 -17.25 -0.72 -1.06
N LEU A 69 -18.24 -1.53 -1.45
CA LEU A 69 -19.53 -1.60 -0.74
C LEU A 69 -19.41 -2.20 0.67
N ARG A 70 -18.41 -3.06 0.91
CA ARG A 70 -18.12 -3.62 2.23
C ARG A 70 -17.50 -2.58 3.15
N GLU A 71 -16.66 -1.70 2.61
CA GLU A 71 -16.04 -0.59 3.33
C GLU A 71 -17.02 0.56 3.60
N HIS A 72 -18.03 0.75 2.73
CA HIS A 72 -19.02 1.83 2.84
C HIS A 72 -20.47 1.33 3.05
N PRO A 73 -20.84 0.94 4.29
CA PRO A 73 -22.13 0.27 4.58
C PRO A 73 -23.38 1.14 4.34
N ASN A 74 -23.25 2.47 4.35
CA ASN A 74 -24.38 3.37 4.11
C ASN A 74 -24.77 3.46 2.63
N GLN A 75 -23.81 3.25 1.72
CA GLN A 75 -24.08 3.19 0.28
C GLN A 75 -24.78 1.89 -0.09
N TRP A 76 -24.40 0.78 0.56
CA TRP A 76 -25.12 -0.49 0.45
C TRP A 76 -26.59 -0.36 0.92
N LYS A 77 -26.83 0.28 2.07
CA LYS A 77 -28.19 0.55 2.57
C LYS A 77 -29.03 1.37 1.57
N LEU A 78 -28.43 2.38 0.95
CA LEU A 78 -29.11 3.21 -0.06
C LEU A 78 -29.52 2.39 -1.29
N LEU A 79 -28.60 1.56 -1.82
CA LEU A 79 -28.87 0.67 -2.95
C LEU A 79 -29.99 -0.32 -2.62
N PHE A 80 -29.96 -0.89 -1.42
CA PHE A 80 -30.99 -1.81 -0.94
C PHE A 80 -32.36 -1.15 -0.83
N GLN A 81 -32.45 0.05 -0.24
CA GLN A 81 -33.70 0.81 -0.18
C GLN A 81 -34.20 1.19 -1.58
N GLY A 82 -33.30 1.57 -2.47
CA GLY A 82 -33.59 1.87 -3.86
C GLY A 82 -34.19 0.69 -4.63
N LEU A 83 -33.62 -0.51 -4.43
CA LEU A 83 -34.12 -1.75 -5.04
C LEU A 83 -35.52 -2.10 -4.51
N ILE A 84 -35.74 -1.99 -3.20
CA ILE A 84 -37.08 -2.17 -2.60
C ILE A 84 -38.09 -1.20 -3.21
N LEU A 85 -37.74 0.09 -3.32
CA LEU A 85 -38.66 1.07 -3.91
C LEU A 85 -38.93 0.80 -5.39
N THR A 86 -37.90 0.42 -6.16
CA THR A 86 -38.03 0.12 -7.60
C THR A 86 -38.97 -1.06 -7.84
N VAL A 87 -38.94 -2.07 -6.95
CA VAL A 87 -39.85 -3.20 -7.03
C VAL A 87 -41.22 -2.84 -6.47
N CYS A 88 -41.32 -2.34 -5.24
CA CYS A 88 -42.61 -2.21 -4.55
C CYS A 88 -43.48 -1.04 -5.04
N VAL A 89 -42.90 0.10 -5.38
CA VAL A 89 -43.66 1.32 -5.72
C VAL A 89 -44.51 1.15 -6.97
N PRO A 90 -44.00 0.59 -8.09
CA PRO A 90 -44.82 0.39 -9.28
C PRO A 90 -46.02 -0.52 -9.03
N TYR A 91 -45.87 -1.64 -8.31
CA TYR A 91 -47.00 -2.53 -8.00
C TYR A 91 -48.02 -1.88 -7.06
N LEU A 92 -47.57 -1.15 -6.03
CA LEU A 92 -48.47 -0.44 -5.10
C LEU A 92 -49.24 0.69 -5.79
N PHE A 93 -48.54 1.48 -6.62
CA PHE A 93 -49.15 2.58 -7.36
C PHE A 93 -50.16 2.07 -8.38
N CYS A 94 -49.81 1.03 -9.13
CA CYS A 94 -50.72 0.37 -10.05
C CYS A 94 -51.94 -0.21 -9.30
N GLY A 95 -51.75 -0.97 -8.23
CA GLY A 95 -52.87 -1.51 -7.45
C GLY A 95 -53.84 -0.43 -6.93
N LEU A 96 -53.34 0.76 -6.59
CA LEU A 96 -54.17 1.91 -6.23
C LEU A 96 -54.95 2.49 -7.42
N LEU A 97 -54.34 2.59 -8.60
CA LEU A 97 -55.03 3.05 -9.81
C LEU A 97 -56.14 2.09 -10.23
N GLU A 98 -55.95 0.78 -10.05
CA GLU A 98 -56.98 -0.24 -10.30
C GLU A 98 -58.19 -0.07 -9.36
N GLN A 99 -57.95 0.28 -8.09
CA GLN A 99 -59.03 0.60 -7.13
C GLN A 99 -59.83 1.86 -7.51
N ILE A 100 -59.22 2.79 -8.27
CA ILE A 100 -59.86 4.01 -8.76
C ILE A 100 -60.54 3.78 -10.12
N GLY A 101 -60.50 2.54 -10.66
CA GLY A 101 -61.20 2.12 -11.86
C GLY A 101 -60.37 2.18 -13.15
N ILE A 102 -59.05 2.29 -13.06
CA ILE A 102 -58.13 2.26 -14.21
C ILE A 102 -57.69 0.82 -14.47
N THR A 103 -57.87 0.32 -15.69
CA THR A 103 -57.47 -1.05 -16.06
C THR A 103 -55.96 -1.13 -16.31
N ILE A 104 -55.25 -2.06 -15.67
CA ILE A 104 -53.77 -2.11 -15.70
C ILE A 104 -53.22 -3.40 -16.33
N ASN A 105 -52.20 -3.25 -17.16
CA ASN A 105 -51.42 -4.37 -17.67
C ASN A 105 -50.26 -4.76 -16.74
N TRP A 106 -50.49 -5.76 -15.88
CA TRP A 106 -49.50 -6.30 -14.94
C TRP A 106 -48.24 -6.89 -15.61
N VAL A 107 -48.31 -7.35 -16.87
CA VAL A 107 -47.13 -7.80 -17.63
C VAL A 107 -46.23 -6.61 -17.99
N GLY A 108 -46.84 -5.49 -18.40
CA GLY A 108 -46.12 -4.24 -18.66
C GLY A 108 -45.44 -3.70 -17.40
N VAL A 109 -46.11 -3.76 -16.25
CA VAL A 109 -45.54 -3.38 -14.94
C VAL A 109 -44.34 -4.27 -14.59
N ALA A 110 -44.46 -5.59 -14.75
CA ALA A 110 -43.38 -6.53 -14.45
C ALA A 110 -42.15 -6.33 -15.36
N VAL A 111 -42.36 -6.10 -16.66
CA VAL A 111 -41.27 -5.78 -17.60
C VAL A 111 -40.63 -4.44 -17.24
N GLY A 112 -41.44 -3.42 -16.91
CA GLY A 112 -40.94 -2.11 -16.47
C GLY A 112 -40.10 -2.19 -15.19
N VAL A 113 -40.52 -2.99 -14.21
CA VAL A 113 -39.75 -3.24 -12.98
C VAL A 113 -38.45 -4.00 -13.29
N ALA A 114 -38.49 -5.02 -14.16
CA ALA A 114 -37.29 -5.79 -14.54
C ALA A 114 -36.25 -4.93 -15.25
N VAL A 115 -36.68 -4.08 -16.19
CA VAL A 115 -35.80 -3.09 -16.84
C VAL A 115 -35.30 -2.06 -15.83
N GLY A 116 -36.17 -1.58 -14.94
CA GLY A 116 -35.79 -0.64 -13.87
C GLY A 116 -34.74 -1.19 -12.91
N VAL A 117 -34.82 -2.48 -12.55
CA VAL A 117 -33.79 -3.17 -11.74
C VAL A 117 -32.50 -3.35 -12.54
N TRP A 118 -32.57 -3.74 -13.82
CA TRP A 118 -31.38 -3.94 -14.66
C TRP A 118 -30.59 -2.63 -14.89
N VAL A 119 -31.29 -1.52 -15.16
CA VAL A 119 -30.70 -0.18 -15.29
C VAL A 119 -30.26 0.37 -13.92
N GLY A 120 -30.95 -0.01 -12.84
CA GLY A 120 -30.73 0.51 -11.49
C GLY A 120 -29.48 0.02 -10.75
N VAL A 121 -28.76 -0.98 -11.28
CA VAL A 121 -27.55 -1.54 -10.67
C VAL A 121 -26.30 -0.63 -10.84
N GLY A 122 -26.41 0.50 -11.55
CA GLY A 122 -25.34 1.49 -11.69
C GLY A 122 -25.60 2.82 -10.96
N VAL A 123 -24.93 3.03 -9.82
CA VAL A 123 -24.75 4.31 -9.07
C VAL A 123 -26.07 5.01 -8.65
N ALA A 124 -26.01 6.03 -7.79
CA ALA A 124 -27.17 6.78 -7.30
C ALA A 124 -28.12 7.33 -8.40
N SER A 125 -27.62 7.50 -9.63
CA SER A 125 -28.41 7.78 -10.83
C SER A 125 -29.33 6.63 -11.24
N GLY A 126 -28.90 5.37 -11.07
CA GLY A 126 -29.67 4.17 -11.40
C GLY A 126 -30.89 3.96 -10.49
N VAL A 127 -30.78 4.28 -9.20
CA VAL A 127 -31.91 4.18 -8.25
C VAL A 127 -33.03 5.17 -8.64
N GLY A 128 -32.67 6.40 -9.00
CA GLY A 128 -33.64 7.39 -9.44
C GLY A 128 -34.25 7.08 -10.81
N ALA A 129 -33.39 6.69 -11.77
CA ALA A 129 -33.82 6.31 -13.12
C ALA A 129 -34.73 5.07 -13.10
N GLY A 130 -34.39 4.03 -12.34
CA GLY A 130 -35.17 2.78 -12.27
C GLY A 130 -36.57 2.97 -11.68
N ILE A 131 -36.70 3.76 -10.61
CA ILE A 131 -38.01 4.09 -9.99
C ILE A 131 -38.86 4.95 -10.94
N ALA A 132 -38.26 5.95 -11.60
CA ALA A 132 -38.97 6.83 -12.54
C ALA A 132 -39.39 6.09 -13.83
N PHE A 133 -38.53 5.24 -14.39
CA PHE A 133 -38.84 4.43 -15.59
C PHE A 133 -39.93 3.39 -15.29
N GLY A 134 -39.88 2.73 -14.13
CA GLY A 134 -40.88 1.72 -13.74
C GLY A 134 -42.28 2.30 -13.59
N VAL A 135 -42.41 3.50 -13.01
CA VAL A 135 -43.71 4.19 -12.85
C VAL A 135 -44.18 4.80 -14.18
N ALA A 136 -43.30 5.46 -14.95
CA ALA A 136 -43.67 6.08 -16.22
C ALA A 136 -44.06 5.05 -17.30
N SER A 137 -43.37 3.91 -17.37
CA SER A 137 -43.67 2.84 -18.34
C SER A 137 -45.00 2.16 -18.06
N GLY A 138 -45.34 1.97 -16.77
CA GLY A 138 -46.62 1.39 -16.35
C GLY A 138 -47.81 2.29 -16.68
N VAL A 139 -47.67 3.62 -16.53
CA VAL A 139 -48.75 4.58 -16.77
C VAL A 139 -48.90 4.95 -18.26
N ALA A 140 -47.80 5.09 -19.00
CA ALA A 140 -47.84 5.49 -20.41
C ALA A 140 -48.47 4.42 -21.33
N LEU A 141 -48.35 3.14 -20.98
CA LEU A 141 -48.97 2.03 -21.72
C LEU A 141 -50.51 2.01 -21.57
N ASP A 142 -51.06 2.59 -20.49
CA ASP A 142 -52.51 2.62 -20.24
C ASP A 142 -53.22 3.82 -20.87
N VAL A 143 -52.61 5.01 -20.88
CA VAL A 143 -53.24 6.17 -21.55
C VAL A 143 -53.40 5.91 -23.06
N ALA A 144 -52.46 5.16 -23.65
CA ALA A 144 -52.55 4.75 -25.05
C ALA A 144 -53.61 3.65 -25.30
N SER A 145 -53.85 2.74 -24.34
CA SER A 145 -54.81 1.63 -24.48
C SER A 145 -56.25 2.03 -24.13
N GLY A 146 -56.44 2.87 -23.11
CA GLY A 146 -57.75 3.35 -22.64
C GLY A 146 -58.40 4.38 -23.58
N VAL A 147 -57.61 5.23 -24.24
CA VAL A 147 -58.13 6.17 -25.25
C VAL A 147 -58.50 5.42 -26.54
N ALA A 148 -57.77 4.37 -26.90
CA ALA A 148 -58.10 3.53 -28.05
C ALA A 148 -59.41 2.72 -27.84
N SER A 149 -59.67 2.25 -26.62
CA SER A 149 -60.89 1.49 -26.31
C SER A 149 -62.12 2.37 -26.09
N GLY A 150 -61.96 3.57 -25.51
CA GLY A 150 -63.04 4.54 -25.30
C GLY A 150 -63.58 5.15 -26.60
N VAL A 151 -62.72 5.39 -27.59
CA VAL A 151 -63.14 5.91 -28.91
C VAL A 151 -63.76 4.79 -29.77
N ALA A 152 -63.29 3.55 -29.66
CA ALA A 152 -63.88 2.41 -30.37
C ALA A 152 -65.28 2.03 -29.85
N SER A 153 -65.51 2.14 -28.54
CA SER A 153 -66.81 1.81 -27.92
C SER A 153 -67.85 2.93 -28.05
N GLY A 154 -67.44 4.21 -28.03
CA GLY A 154 -68.35 5.35 -28.22
C GLY A 154 -68.88 5.52 -29.65
N VAL A 155 -68.13 5.08 -30.66
CA VAL A 155 -68.53 5.21 -32.09
C VAL A 155 -69.10 3.89 -32.66
N GLY A 156 -68.75 2.74 -32.08
CA GLY A 156 -69.27 1.44 -32.51
C GLY A 156 -70.71 1.12 -32.05
N VAL A 157 -71.14 1.63 -30.89
CA VAL A 157 -72.45 1.27 -30.30
C VAL A 157 -73.58 2.24 -30.73
N GLY A 158 -73.25 3.42 -31.26
CA GLY A 158 -74.25 4.36 -31.79
C GLY A 158 -74.76 4.07 -33.21
N ILE A 159 -74.06 3.23 -33.98
CA ILE A 159 -74.34 3.03 -35.42
C ILE A 159 -74.79 1.58 -35.73
N ALA A 160 -74.49 0.60 -34.87
CA ALA A 160 -74.84 -0.80 -35.12
C ALA A 160 -76.30 -1.20 -34.74
N PHE A 161 -77.07 -0.33 -34.06
CA PHE A 161 -78.48 -0.62 -33.70
C PHE A 161 -79.52 0.19 -34.47
N GLY A 162 -79.12 0.93 -35.51
CA GLY A 162 -80.02 1.80 -36.29
C GLY A 162 -80.63 1.21 -37.57
N MET A 163 -80.03 0.18 -38.20
CA MET A 163 -80.48 -0.26 -39.54
C MET A 163 -80.29 -1.77 -39.79
N ALA A 164 -80.83 -2.59 -38.90
CA ALA A 164 -81.09 -4.01 -39.16
C ALA A 164 -82.58 -4.35 -39.07
N SER A 165 -83.43 -3.45 -39.59
CA SER A 165 -84.81 -3.73 -39.99
C SER A 165 -85.11 -2.97 -41.28
N GLY A 166 -84.91 -3.63 -42.42
CA GLY A 166 -84.99 -2.96 -43.73
C GLY A 166 -84.88 -3.86 -44.95
N VAL A 167 -85.59 -5.00 -44.92
CA VAL A 167 -86.15 -5.71 -46.08
C VAL A 167 -85.18 -6.38 -47.07
N ALA A 168 -85.14 -7.71 -46.96
CA ALA A 168 -84.95 -8.60 -48.08
C ALA A 168 -86.12 -8.49 -49.09
N SER A 169 -85.81 -8.16 -50.35
CA SER A 169 -86.40 -8.80 -51.53
C SER A 169 -85.52 -8.50 -52.76
N GLY A 170 -85.18 -9.50 -53.58
CA GLY A 170 -84.61 -9.23 -54.92
C GLY A 170 -83.61 -10.22 -55.55
N VAL A 171 -83.84 -11.54 -55.44
CA VAL A 171 -83.71 -12.60 -56.48
C VAL A 171 -82.59 -12.58 -57.57
N ALA A 172 -81.90 -13.75 -57.65
CA ALA A 172 -81.34 -14.48 -58.83
C ALA A 172 -79.91 -14.22 -59.38
N SER A 173 -79.01 -15.15 -59.02
CA SER A 173 -78.13 -16.04 -59.83
C SER A 173 -77.88 -15.79 -61.33
N VAL A 174 -76.64 -16.10 -61.80
CA VAL A 174 -76.32 -17.20 -62.75
C VAL A 174 -74.81 -17.49 -62.78
N VAL A 175 -74.52 -18.78 -63.04
CA VAL A 175 -73.30 -19.58 -62.92
C VAL A 175 -72.64 -19.78 -64.30
N VAL A 176 -71.46 -20.44 -64.27
CA VAL A 176 -70.86 -21.39 -65.26
C VAL A 176 -69.59 -20.83 -65.90
N GLY A 177 -68.44 -21.51 -65.94
CA GLY A 177 -68.04 -22.86 -65.52
C GLY A 177 -66.59 -23.13 -65.95
N GLY A 178 -65.95 -24.19 -65.42
CA GLY A 178 -64.61 -24.61 -65.85
C GLY A 178 -63.95 -25.62 -64.91
N ILE A 179 -64.14 -26.89 -65.21
CA ILE A 179 -63.62 -28.06 -64.49
C ILE A 179 -62.14 -28.29 -64.83
N ALA A 180 -61.32 -28.63 -63.83
CA ALA A 180 -60.07 -29.35 -64.02
C ALA A 180 -60.09 -30.62 -63.16
N VAL A 181 -60.32 -31.77 -63.82
CA VAL A 181 -59.83 -33.07 -63.34
C VAL A 181 -58.61 -33.40 -64.20
N GLY A 182 -57.47 -33.51 -63.53
CA GLY A 182 -56.23 -34.13 -63.97
C GLY A 182 -55.55 -34.69 -62.73
N MET A 183 -56.17 -35.73 -62.15
CA MET A 183 -55.62 -36.56 -61.08
C MET A 183 -54.40 -37.37 -61.55
N ALA A 184 -53.57 -37.75 -60.55
CA ALA A 184 -52.65 -38.89 -60.52
C ALA A 184 -51.37 -38.76 -61.36
N VAL A 185 -50.15 -38.94 -60.84
CA VAL A 185 -49.64 -39.91 -59.84
C VAL A 185 -48.59 -39.18 -58.98
N GLY A 186 -48.67 -39.18 -57.64
CA GLY A 186 -48.25 -40.30 -56.79
C GLY A 186 -46.84 -40.01 -56.25
N VAL A 187 -46.73 -39.22 -55.18
CA VAL A 187 -46.40 -39.70 -53.83
C VAL A 187 -45.14 -40.57 -53.82
N ALA A 188 -44.00 -39.95 -53.57
CA ALA A 188 -43.03 -40.41 -52.57
C ALA A 188 -41.92 -39.37 -52.43
N SER A 189 -41.66 -39.00 -51.18
CA SER A 189 -40.38 -38.51 -50.66
C SER A 189 -39.75 -37.25 -51.24
N GLY A 190 -39.49 -36.29 -50.35
CA GLY A 190 -38.27 -35.50 -50.45
C GLY A 190 -38.44 -34.00 -50.40
N VAL A 191 -38.68 -33.48 -49.18
CA VAL A 191 -38.04 -32.26 -48.64
C VAL A 191 -38.02 -31.07 -49.61
N ALA A 192 -39.09 -30.31 -49.72
CA ALA A 192 -39.49 -29.27 -48.75
C ALA A 192 -38.48 -28.11 -48.63
N GLY A 193 -38.97 -26.92 -48.99
CA GLY A 193 -38.65 -25.71 -48.26
C GLY A 193 -37.61 -24.80 -48.91
N GLY A 194 -38.08 -23.91 -49.78
CA GLY A 194 -37.28 -22.83 -50.35
C GLY A 194 -37.26 -22.97 -51.86
N VAL A 195 -37.69 -22.00 -52.67
CA VAL A 195 -37.45 -20.57 -52.52
C VAL A 195 -38.61 -19.77 -53.18
N ALA A 196 -39.73 -20.39 -53.54
CA ALA A 196 -40.75 -19.76 -54.40
C ALA A 196 -42.03 -19.26 -53.70
N SER A 197 -42.07 -19.18 -52.36
CA SER A 197 -43.24 -18.66 -51.61
C SER A 197 -43.00 -17.30 -50.93
N CYS A 198 -41.89 -16.61 -51.22
CA CYS A 198 -41.53 -15.37 -50.50
C CYS A 198 -41.92 -14.05 -51.16
N VAL A 199 -42.48 -14.02 -52.38
CA VAL A 199 -42.59 -12.71 -53.08
C VAL A 199 -44.02 -12.16 -53.20
N VAL A 200 -45.08 -12.97 -53.19
CA VAL A 200 -46.45 -12.44 -53.45
C VAL A 200 -47.33 -12.34 -52.20
N GLY A 201 -47.06 -13.09 -51.14
CA GLY A 201 -47.80 -12.97 -49.86
C GLY A 201 -47.30 -11.85 -48.93
N GLY A 202 -46.04 -11.44 -49.05
CA GLY A 202 -45.39 -10.50 -48.13
C GLY A 202 -45.71 -9.02 -48.37
N MET A 203 -46.05 -8.62 -49.60
CA MET A 203 -46.21 -7.19 -49.94
C MET A 203 -47.61 -6.64 -49.67
N ALA A 204 -48.68 -7.42 -49.86
CA ALA A 204 -50.05 -6.92 -49.67
C ALA A 204 -50.50 -6.89 -48.19
N PHE A 205 -50.07 -7.88 -47.39
CA PHE A 205 -50.38 -7.92 -45.95
C PHE A 205 -49.43 -7.03 -45.11
N GLY A 206 -48.17 -6.87 -45.54
CA GLY A 206 -47.17 -6.09 -44.82
C GLY A 206 -47.35 -4.57 -44.92
N MET A 207 -47.80 -4.04 -46.06
CA MET A 207 -47.94 -2.58 -46.22
C MET A 207 -49.23 -2.02 -45.63
N ALA A 208 -50.37 -2.70 -45.76
CA ALA A 208 -51.64 -2.17 -45.23
C ALA A 208 -51.72 -2.25 -43.70
N PHE A 209 -51.26 -3.35 -43.10
CA PHE A 209 -51.19 -3.50 -41.64
C PHE A 209 -49.97 -2.77 -41.04
N GLY A 210 -48.81 -2.84 -41.70
CA GLY A 210 -47.57 -2.24 -41.19
C GLY A 210 -47.52 -0.72 -41.27
N VAL A 211 -48.15 -0.08 -42.27
CA VAL A 211 -48.19 1.40 -42.34
C VAL A 211 -49.29 1.97 -41.46
N ILE A 212 -50.46 1.33 -41.34
CA ILE A 212 -51.53 1.86 -40.49
C ILE A 212 -51.24 1.59 -39.00
N LEU A 213 -50.83 0.38 -38.59
CA LEU A 213 -50.35 0.15 -37.21
C LEU A 213 -49.00 0.83 -36.96
N GLY A 214 -48.06 0.82 -37.91
CA GLY A 214 -46.74 1.43 -37.70
C GLY A 214 -46.79 2.96 -37.60
N VAL A 215 -47.67 3.64 -38.33
CA VAL A 215 -47.85 5.09 -38.22
C VAL A 215 -48.77 5.44 -37.06
N VAL A 216 -49.88 4.74 -36.83
CA VAL A 216 -50.77 5.07 -35.72
C VAL A 216 -50.16 4.68 -34.38
N VAL A 217 -49.59 3.48 -34.24
CA VAL A 217 -48.85 3.08 -33.03
C VAL A 217 -47.53 3.83 -32.97
N GLY A 218 -46.71 3.92 -34.02
CA GLY A 218 -45.42 4.63 -33.95
C GLY A 218 -45.53 6.14 -33.69
N MET A 219 -46.57 6.81 -34.21
CA MET A 219 -46.82 8.24 -33.96
C MET A 219 -47.54 8.46 -32.64
N ALA A 220 -48.48 7.61 -32.23
CA ALA A 220 -49.10 7.71 -30.91
C ALA A 220 -48.13 7.33 -29.78
N PHE A 221 -47.30 6.29 -29.96
CA PHE A 221 -46.21 5.94 -29.04
C PHE A 221 -45.14 7.03 -29.08
N GLY A 222 -44.69 7.49 -30.25
CA GLY A 222 -43.66 8.54 -30.35
C GLY A 222 -44.09 9.88 -29.75
N ILE A 223 -45.35 10.29 -29.95
CA ILE A 223 -45.91 11.53 -29.39
C ILE A 223 -46.28 11.35 -27.92
N ALA A 224 -46.93 10.25 -27.51
CA ALA A 224 -47.28 10.04 -26.11
C ALA A 224 -46.04 9.79 -25.25
N PHE A 225 -45.07 9.02 -25.74
CA PHE A 225 -43.77 8.81 -25.09
C PHE A 225 -42.95 10.11 -25.08
N GLY A 226 -42.91 10.86 -26.19
CA GLY A 226 -42.21 12.15 -26.28
C GLY A 226 -42.83 13.25 -25.40
N VAL A 227 -44.16 13.30 -25.30
CA VAL A 227 -44.89 14.23 -24.42
C VAL A 227 -44.79 13.79 -22.95
N ALA A 228 -44.89 12.49 -22.65
CA ALA A 228 -44.73 11.98 -21.29
C ALA A 228 -43.29 12.17 -20.78
N LEU A 229 -42.27 11.91 -21.61
CA LEU A 229 -40.88 12.24 -21.30
C LEU A 229 -40.66 13.75 -21.22
N GLY A 230 -41.25 14.53 -22.13
CA GLY A 230 -41.17 15.99 -22.12
C GLY A 230 -41.74 16.59 -20.83
N VAL A 231 -42.92 16.15 -20.41
CA VAL A 231 -43.53 16.60 -19.14
C VAL A 231 -42.75 16.08 -17.93
N ALA A 232 -42.28 14.83 -17.95
CA ALA A 232 -41.52 14.23 -16.85
C ALA A 232 -40.10 14.81 -16.69
N ILE A 233 -39.47 15.30 -17.75
CA ILE A 233 -38.12 15.88 -17.70
C ILE A 233 -38.16 17.38 -17.39
N TRP A 234 -39.13 18.10 -17.97
CA TRP A 234 -39.19 19.56 -17.85
C TRP A 234 -40.02 20.03 -16.64
N HIS A 235 -40.89 19.17 -16.10
CA HIS A 235 -41.77 19.45 -14.96
C HIS A 235 -42.51 20.81 -15.08
N PRO A 236 -43.24 21.06 -16.19
CA PRO A 236 -43.92 22.33 -16.43
C PRO A 236 -44.90 22.72 -15.31
N GLU A 237 -45.50 21.76 -14.64
CA GLU A 237 -46.35 21.94 -13.46
C GLU A 237 -45.58 22.55 -12.27
N ASN A 238 -44.36 22.07 -12.00
CA ASN A 238 -43.51 22.64 -10.96
C ASN A 238 -43.00 24.03 -11.34
N TRP A 239 -42.79 24.26 -12.64
CA TRP A 239 -42.43 25.59 -13.13
C TRP A 239 -43.59 26.56 -12.97
N LEU A 240 -44.83 26.19 -13.31
CA LEU A 240 -46.04 27.01 -13.10
C LEU A 240 -46.25 27.37 -11.63
N ILE A 241 -46.09 26.40 -10.72
CA ILE A 241 -46.12 26.64 -9.27
C ILE A 241 -45.00 27.60 -8.87
N GLY A 242 -43.79 27.37 -9.38
CA GLY A 242 -42.62 28.22 -9.16
C GLY A 242 -42.79 29.66 -9.63
N VAL A 243 -43.43 29.87 -10.78
CA VAL A 243 -43.76 31.17 -11.33
C VAL A 243 -44.75 31.89 -10.41
N GLY A 244 -45.85 31.23 -10.02
CA GLY A 244 -46.86 31.79 -9.12
C GLY A 244 -46.29 32.16 -7.74
N LEU A 245 -45.47 31.29 -7.16
CA LEU A 245 -44.82 31.55 -5.86
C LEU A 245 -43.74 32.63 -5.94
N ASN A 246 -42.94 32.70 -7.02
CA ASN A 246 -41.94 33.77 -7.19
C ASN A 246 -42.60 35.14 -7.38
N LEU A 247 -43.74 35.20 -8.06
CA LEU A 247 -44.54 36.42 -8.20
C LEU A 247 -45.15 36.86 -6.85
N MET A 248 -45.63 35.94 -6.02
CA MET A 248 -46.14 36.23 -4.67
C MET A 248 -45.03 36.53 -3.63
N SER A 249 -43.84 35.95 -3.78
CA SER A 249 -42.68 36.12 -2.88
C SER A 249 -42.10 37.54 -2.89
N ILE A 250 -42.45 38.36 -3.89
CA ILE A 250 -42.21 39.81 -3.91
C ILE A 250 -42.80 40.49 -2.65
N GLN A 251 -43.82 39.89 -2.01
CA GLN A 251 -44.41 40.40 -0.76
C GLN A 251 -43.95 39.68 0.54
N ASN A 252 -43.69 38.36 0.54
CA ASN A 252 -43.59 37.58 1.81
C ASN A 252 -42.29 36.79 2.11
N ARG A 253 -41.22 36.92 1.31
CA ARG A 253 -39.83 36.50 1.66
C ARG A 253 -39.59 35.03 2.11
N SER A 254 -40.54 34.11 2.01
CA SER A 254 -40.27 32.67 2.09
C SER A 254 -39.99 32.13 0.68
N TRP A 255 -38.82 31.52 0.50
CA TRP A 255 -38.36 31.04 -0.80
C TRP A 255 -38.54 29.53 -0.89
N LEU A 256 -39.44 29.08 -1.77
CA LEU A 256 -39.47 27.71 -2.26
C LEU A 256 -39.00 27.73 -3.72
N LEU A 257 -37.74 27.32 -3.95
CA LEU A 257 -37.21 27.12 -5.31
C LEU A 257 -37.73 25.78 -5.83
N PRO A 258 -38.39 25.74 -7.01
CA PRO A 258 -38.58 24.47 -7.70
C PRO A 258 -37.20 24.00 -8.21
N ARG A 259 -36.66 22.95 -7.59
CA ARG A 259 -35.29 22.46 -7.80
C ARG A 259 -35.16 21.53 -9.00
N ILE A 260 -36.29 21.03 -9.53
CA ILE A 260 -36.35 19.91 -10.48
C ILE A 260 -36.68 20.37 -11.90
N THR A 261 -36.94 21.66 -12.11
CA THR A 261 -37.27 22.17 -13.45
C THR A 261 -35.99 22.69 -14.11
N PRO A 262 -35.61 22.22 -15.30
CA PRO A 262 -34.57 22.87 -16.11
C PRO A 262 -35.10 24.16 -16.78
N ILE A 263 -36.42 24.36 -16.81
CA ILE A 263 -37.05 25.57 -17.35
C ILE A 263 -36.58 26.79 -16.52
N PRO A 264 -36.01 27.83 -17.17
CA PRO A 264 -35.59 29.06 -16.52
C PRO A 264 -36.72 29.69 -15.69
N LEU A 265 -36.49 29.92 -14.41
CA LEU A 265 -37.42 30.66 -13.57
C LEU A 265 -37.37 32.15 -13.89
N PRO A 266 -38.53 32.82 -14.06
CA PRO A 266 -38.55 34.25 -14.30
C PRO A 266 -37.96 35.00 -13.09
N LEU A 267 -37.33 36.15 -13.34
CA LEU A 267 -36.70 37.03 -12.34
C LEU A 267 -35.46 36.46 -11.62
N LEU A 268 -35.18 35.15 -11.72
CA LEU A 268 -34.01 34.53 -11.10
C LEU A 268 -32.72 35.14 -11.63
N THR A 269 -32.56 35.26 -12.96
CA THR A 269 -31.40 35.91 -13.59
C THR A 269 -31.19 37.34 -13.08
N THR A 270 -32.26 38.14 -13.01
CA THR A 270 -32.19 39.53 -12.52
C THR A 270 -31.74 39.61 -11.06
N ARG A 271 -32.19 38.66 -10.24
CA ARG A 271 -31.83 38.59 -8.82
C ARG A 271 -30.39 38.12 -8.60
N LEU A 272 -29.93 37.14 -9.37
CA LEU A 272 -28.54 36.68 -9.36
C LEU A 272 -27.59 37.81 -9.75
N LYS A 273 -27.94 38.61 -10.77
CA LYS A 273 -27.19 39.82 -11.11
C LYS A 273 -27.13 40.80 -9.94
N PHE A 274 -28.26 41.05 -9.28
CA PHE A 274 -28.29 41.95 -8.12
C PHE A 274 -27.37 41.45 -6.99
N TRP A 275 -27.36 40.14 -6.72
CA TRP A 275 -26.45 39.55 -5.74
C TRP A 275 -24.99 39.70 -6.13
N LEU A 276 -24.61 39.29 -7.34
CA LEU A 276 -23.24 39.38 -7.83
C LEU A 276 -22.72 40.82 -7.88
N ARG A 277 -23.58 41.80 -8.21
CA ARG A 277 -23.21 43.23 -8.20
C ARG A 277 -23.00 43.77 -6.79
N LYS A 278 -23.73 43.25 -5.81
CA LYS A 278 -23.74 43.77 -4.44
C LYS A 278 -22.68 43.12 -3.56
N ASP A 279 -22.56 41.80 -3.65
CA ASP A 279 -21.57 41.00 -2.94
C ASP A 279 -21.17 39.85 -3.87
N TRP A 280 -20.01 39.99 -4.49
CA TRP A 280 -19.53 39.03 -5.48
C TRP A 280 -19.30 37.65 -4.85
N GLN A 281 -18.65 37.60 -3.68
CA GLN A 281 -18.29 36.35 -3.03
C GLN A 281 -19.53 35.60 -2.52
N LEU A 282 -20.42 36.28 -1.80
CA LEU A 282 -21.68 35.66 -1.34
C LEU A 282 -22.62 35.34 -2.52
N GLY A 283 -22.55 36.12 -3.60
CA GLY A 283 -23.22 35.84 -4.87
C GLY A 283 -22.72 34.54 -5.51
N LEU A 284 -21.41 34.29 -5.54
CA LEU A 284 -20.82 33.05 -6.01
C LEU A 284 -21.19 31.86 -5.12
N GLU A 285 -21.17 32.00 -3.78
CA GLU A 285 -21.64 30.95 -2.85
C GLU A 285 -23.11 30.56 -3.13
N ASN A 286 -23.97 31.55 -3.38
CA ASN A 286 -25.37 31.30 -3.71
C ASN A 286 -25.55 30.64 -5.07
N ILE A 287 -24.71 30.98 -6.06
CA ILE A 287 -24.70 30.34 -7.38
C ILE A 287 -24.25 28.88 -7.25
N ASP A 288 -23.21 28.63 -6.48
CA ASP A 288 -22.71 27.29 -6.19
C ASP A 288 -23.80 26.42 -5.53
N GLN A 289 -24.52 26.96 -4.55
CA GLN A 289 -25.69 26.29 -3.95
C GLN A 289 -26.80 25.99 -4.97
N LEU A 290 -27.06 26.90 -5.92
CA LEU A 290 -28.05 26.66 -6.98
C LEU A 290 -27.60 25.60 -7.97
N LEU A 291 -26.32 25.58 -8.35
CA LEU A 291 -25.75 24.56 -9.24
C LEU A 291 -25.73 23.18 -8.58
N ARG A 292 -25.43 23.12 -7.28
CA ARG A 292 -25.44 21.88 -6.49
C ARG A 292 -26.82 21.29 -6.29
N TYR A 293 -27.84 22.14 -6.06
CA TYR A 293 -29.13 21.70 -5.53
C TYR A 293 -30.35 22.09 -6.37
N SER A 294 -30.16 22.59 -7.59
CA SER A 294 -31.24 22.88 -8.54
C SER A 294 -30.81 22.64 -9.99
N LEU A 295 -31.78 22.53 -10.90
CA LEU A 295 -31.54 22.44 -12.35
C LEU A 295 -31.50 23.80 -13.06
N GLN A 296 -31.30 24.91 -12.34
CA GLN A 296 -31.34 26.28 -12.88
C GLN A 296 -30.00 26.74 -13.48
N PHE A 297 -29.37 25.91 -14.30
CA PHE A 297 -28.08 26.21 -14.94
C PHE A 297 -28.16 27.41 -15.91
N ILE A 298 -29.19 27.45 -16.75
CA ILE A 298 -29.35 28.47 -17.79
C ILE A 298 -29.45 29.90 -17.21
N PRO A 299 -30.30 30.18 -16.18
CA PRO A 299 -30.32 31.48 -15.52
C PRO A 299 -28.98 31.88 -14.88
N VAL A 300 -28.25 30.92 -14.31
CA VAL A 300 -26.95 31.14 -13.67
C VAL A 300 -25.92 31.60 -14.69
N VAL A 301 -25.75 30.87 -15.80
CA VAL A 301 -24.83 31.24 -16.90
C VAL A 301 -25.19 32.62 -17.47
N ASN A 302 -26.47 32.87 -17.72
CA ASN A 302 -26.93 34.15 -18.24
C ASN A 302 -26.68 35.32 -17.28
N ALA A 303 -26.81 35.09 -15.96
CA ALA A 303 -26.53 36.11 -14.97
C ALA A 303 -25.02 36.42 -14.90
N ILE A 304 -24.18 35.38 -14.84
CA ILE A 304 -22.72 35.54 -14.79
C ILE A 304 -22.22 36.24 -16.05
N ASN A 305 -22.60 35.78 -17.25
CA ASN A 305 -22.12 36.38 -18.50
C ASN A 305 -22.46 37.87 -18.63
N GLN A 306 -23.64 38.26 -18.14
CA GLN A 306 -24.07 39.66 -18.18
C GLN A 306 -23.35 40.50 -17.12
N VAL A 307 -23.11 39.98 -15.92
CA VAL A 307 -22.30 40.71 -14.92
C VAL A 307 -20.84 40.79 -15.34
N LEU A 308 -20.26 39.72 -15.90
CA LEU A 308 -18.89 39.71 -16.41
C LEU A 308 -18.67 40.74 -17.53
N ALA A 309 -19.69 41.02 -18.34
CA ALA A 309 -19.63 42.05 -19.37
C ALA A 309 -19.67 43.49 -18.81
N GLU A 310 -20.12 43.67 -17.56
CA GLU A 310 -20.24 44.97 -16.89
C GLU A 310 -19.05 45.28 -15.96
N ILE A 311 -18.17 44.31 -15.70
CA ILE A 311 -17.04 44.44 -14.78
C ILE A 311 -15.94 45.32 -15.38
N PRO A 312 -15.37 46.27 -14.62
CA PRO A 312 -14.27 47.09 -15.10
C PRO A 312 -13.03 46.23 -15.40
N PRO A 313 -12.22 46.59 -16.42
CA PRO A 313 -11.04 45.80 -16.82
C PRO A 313 -10.07 45.48 -15.68
N ASP A 314 -9.93 46.39 -14.71
CA ASP A 314 -9.00 46.26 -13.58
C ASP A 314 -9.39 45.18 -12.56
N GLU A 315 -10.68 44.86 -12.44
CA GLU A 315 -11.18 43.82 -11.52
C GLU A 315 -11.47 42.49 -12.22
N MET A 316 -11.36 42.45 -13.54
CA MET A 316 -11.88 41.37 -14.37
C MET A 316 -11.17 40.04 -14.11
N ILE A 317 -9.83 40.03 -14.11
CA ILE A 317 -9.04 38.82 -13.86
C ILE A 317 -9.24 38.32 -12.44
N TYR A 318 -9.27 39.22 -11.45
CA TYR A 318 -9.50 38.87 -10.05
C TYR A 318 -10.86 38.18 -9.85
N ARG A 319 -11.94 38.78 -10.36
CA ARG A 319 -13.30 38.23 -10.21
C ARG A 319 -13.50 36.91 -10.95
N ILE A 320 -12.94 36.77 -12.16
CA ILE A 320 -13.00 35.51 -12.90
C ILE A 320 -12.10 34.45 -12.27
N SER A 321 -10.96 34.84 -11.68
CA SER A 321 -10.13 33.92 -10.91
C SER A 321 -10.89 33.36 -9.70
N GLN A 322 -11.65 34.19 -8.98
CA GLN A 322 -12.50 33.72 -7.87
C GLN A 322 -13.61 32.77 -8.33
N LEU A 323 -14.25 33.07 -9.47
CA LEU A 323 -15.21 32.16 -10.11
C LEU A 323 -14.55 30.81 -10.42
N ALA A 324 -13.30 30.84 -10.86
CA ALA A 324 -12.50 29.70 -11.26
C ALA A 324 -11.76 29.01 -10.07
N GLU A 325 -11.91 29.48 -8.84
CA GLU A 325 -11.19 28.90 -7.69
C GLU A 325 -11.97 27.75 -7.05
N ASN A 326 -13.30 27.89 -6.94
CA ASN A 326 -14.15 26.97 -6.15
C ASN A 326 -15.51 26.64 -6.81
N SER A 327 -15.65 26.73 -8.14
CA SER A 327 -16.93 26.42 -8.80
C SER A 327 -17.22 24.91 -8.75
N TYR A 328 -18.39 24.53 -8.21
CA TYR A 328 -18.86 23.13 -8.22
C TYR A 328 -19.06 22.56 -9.64
N ASP A 329 -19.53 23.38 -10.59
CA ASP A 329 -19.65 22.96 -11.99
C ASP A 329 -18.75 23.83 -12.86
N TRP A 330 -17.61 23.28 -13.29
CA TRP A 330 -16.64 23.93 -14.16
C TRP A 330 -17.20 24.26 -15.55
N ARG A 331 -18.32 23.63 -15.96
CA ARG A 331 -19.02 24.02 -17.19
C ARG A 331 -19.47 25.48 -17.12
N LEU A 332 -19.65 26.05 -15.92
CA LEU A 332 -19.91 27.47 -15.76
C LEU A 332 -18.77 28.35 -16.29
N VAL A 333 -17.51 27.97 -16.05
CA VAL A 333 -16.33 28.67 -16.58
C VAL A 333 -16.23 28.46 -18.10
N LYS A 334 -16.53 27.26 -18.59
CA LYS A 334 -16.63 26.98 -20.04
C LYS A 334 -17.64 27.90 -20.73
N PHE A 335 -18.87 27.96 -20.25
CA PHE A 335 -19.94 28.79 -20.83
C PHE A 335 -19.84 30.28 -20.47
N ALA A 336 -18.87 30.66 -19.63
CA ALA A 336 -18.41 32.04 -19.54
C ALA A 336 -17.51 32.45 -20.73
N SER A 337 -16.92 31.47 -21.43
CA SER A 337 -16.12 31.67 -22.65
C SER A 337 -16.85 31.32 -23.96
N ALA A 338 -17.85 30.44 -23.89
CA ALA A 338 -18.60 29.92 -25.04
C ALA A 338 -20.11 30.21 -24.95
N SER A 339 -20.80 30.27 -26.09
CA SER A 339 -22.24 30.54 -26.12
C SER A 339 -23.06 29.29 -25.80
N LEU A 340 -23.66 29.25 -24.60
CA LEU A 340 -24.59 28.19 -24.19
C LEU A 340 -25.77 28.02 -25.18
N VAL A 341 -26.26 29.12 -25.75
CA VAL A 341 -27.42 29.11 -26.67
C VAL A 341 -27.08 28.46 -28.01
N GLU A 342 -25.87 28.70 -28.53
CA GLU A 342 -25.44 28.09 -29.79
C GLU A 342 -25.17 26.59 -29.62
N GLU A 343 -24.62 26.18 -28.47
CA GLU A 343 -24.42 24.77 -28.14
C GLU A 343 -25.76 24.01 -28.06
N LEU A 344 -26.75 24.58 -27.35
CA LEU A 344 -28.09 23.98 -27.21
C LEU A 344 -28.82 23.86 -28.55
N LYS A 345 -28.64 24.81 -29.48
CA LYS A 345 -29.17 24.72 -30.84
C LYS A 345 -28.52 23.57 -31.61
N LEU A 346 -27.20 23.42 -31.53
CA LEU A 346 -26.43 22.38 -32.21
C LEU A 346 -26.84 20.98 -31.78
N GLU A 347 -27.10 20.77 -30.48
CA GLU A 347 -27.60 19.50 -29.96
C GLU A 347 -29.06 19.25 -30.33
N PHE A 348 -29.92 20.27 -30.33
CA PHE A 348 -31.32 20.16 -30.75
C PHE A 348 -31.47 19.63 -32.20
N PHE A 349 -30.53 19.96 -33.09
CA PHE A 349 -30.53 19.48 -34.47
C PHE A 349 -29.93 18.07 -34.67
N ARG A 350 -29.21 17.50 -33.69
CA ARG A 350 -28.58 16.17 -33.78
C ARG A 350 -29.50 14.99 -33.41
N GLY A 351 -30.75 15.26 -33.04
CA GLY A 351 -31.75 14.25 -32.68
C GLY A 351 -31.90 14.14 -31.16
N LEU A 352 -33.13 13.90 -30.70
CA LEU A 352 -33.58 13.83 -29.31
C LEU A 352 -32.87 12.71 -28.50
N ASP A 353 -31.59 12.88 -28.19
CA ASP A 353 -30.88 12.08 -27.21
C ASP A 353 -30.62 12.93 -25.96
N ILE A 354 -31.65 13.03 -25.12
CA ILE A 354 -31.72 13.92 -23.95
C ILE A 354 -30.70 13.51 -22.86
N PHE A 355 -30.08 12.33 -22.99
CA PHE A 355 -28.99 11.87 -22.11
C PHE A 355 -27.63 12.52 -22.42
N SER A 356 -27.48 13.20 -23.56
CA SER A 356 -26.20 13.77 -24.01
C SER A 356 -25.78 15.08 -23.33
N LEU A 357 -26.64 15.71 -22.50
CA LEU A 357 -26.23 16.81 -21.59
C LEU A 357 -25.07 16.42 -20.64
N ILE A 358 -24.77 15.13 -20.54
CA ILE A 358 -23.73 14.52 -19.70
C ILE A 358 -22.42 14.27 -20.49
N ARG A 359 -22.39 14.46 -21.82
CA ARG A 359 -21.20 14.17 -22.65
C ARG A 359 -20.99 15.18 -23.79
N VAL A 360 -20.67 16.42 -23.45
CA VAL A 360 -20.48 17.51 -24.44
C VAL A 360 -19.03 18.04 -24.44
N SER A 361 -18.24 17.64 -25.45
CA SER A 361 -16.80 17.88 -25.53
C SER A 361 -16.33 18.77 -26.70
N SER A 362 -17.18 19.58 -27.36
CA SER A 362 -16.76 20.26 -28.60
C SER A 362 -17.19 21.73 -28.81
N ALA A 363 -17.56 22.48 -27.77
CA ALA A 363 -17.81 23.92 -27.90
C ALA A 363 -16.50 24.67 -28.24
N LEU A 364 -16.45 25.42 -29.34
CA LEU A 364 -15.35 26.33 -29.65
C LEU A 364 -15.36 27.51 -28.67
N THR A 365 -14.32 27.67 -27.86
CA THR A 365 -14.17 28.84 -26.96
C THR A 365 -13.93 30.11 -27.78
N HIS A 366 -14.75 31.14 -27.59
CA HIS A 366 -14.62 32.41 -28.30
C HIS A 366 -13.69 33.37 -27.56
N LEU A 367 -12.64 33.87 -28.21
CA LEU A 367 -11.66 34.78 -27.61
C LEU A 367 -11.96 36.28 -27.92
N ASP A 368 -13.21 36.59 -28.26
CA ASP A 368 -13.57 37.89 -28.87
C ASP A 368 -13.65 39.04 -27.85
N THR A 369 -13.79 38.73 -26.56
CA THR A 369 -13.85 39.71 -25.47
C THR A 369 -12.87 39.33 -24.35
N PRO A 370 -12.26 40.30 -23.63
CA PRO A 370 -11.31 40.01 -22.55
C PRO A 370 -11.85 39.05 -21.47
N SER A 371 -13.12 39.21 -21.06
CA SER A 371 -13.76 38.33 -20.08
C SER A 371 -13.87 36.88 -20.55
N ARG A 372 -14.26 36.67 -21.81
CA ARG A 372 -14.28 35.33 -22.44
C ARG A 372 -12.89 34.73 -22.60
N ALA A 373 -11.89 35.55 -22.93
CA ALA A 373 -10.50 35.09 -23.04
C ALA A 373 -9.94 34.60 -21.69
N ILE A 374 -10.22 35.32 -20.60
CA ILE A 374 -9.83 34.90 -19.25
C ILE A 374 -10.53 33.59 -18.85
N ALA A 375 -11.84 33.50 -19.10
CA ALA A 375 -12.62 32.29 -18.83
C ALA A 375 -12.14 31.09 -19.66
N ALA A 376 -11.80 31.31 -20.94
CA ALA A 376 -11.23 30.28 -21.81
C ALA A 376 -9.87 29.82 -21.29
N GLY A 377 -9.02 30.73 -20.82
CA GLY A 377 -7.72 30.39 -20.25
C GLY A 377 -7.84 29.45 -19.05
N PHE A 378 -8.73 29.75 -18.11
CA PHE A 378 -8.97 28.87 -16.96
C PHE A 378 -9.61 27.53 -17.36
N TRP A 379 -10.50 27.53 -18.36
CA TRP A 379 -11.08 26.30 -18.91
C TRP A 379 -10.00 25.38 -19.50
N HIS A 380 -9.09 25.93 -20.30
CA HIS A 380 -8.00 25.18 -20.92
C HIS A 380 -7.01 24.64 -19.88
N LEU A 381 -6.76 25.36 -18.77
CA LEU A 381 -5.97 24.82 -17.65
C LEU A 381 -6.65 23.60 -17.02
N TYR A 382 -7.98 23.65 -16.84
CA TYR A 382 -8.76 22.52 -16.32
C TYR A 382 -8.73 21.30 -17.25
N GLU A 383 -8.79 21.51 -18.57
CA GLU A 383 -8.67 20.44 -19.57
C GLU A 383 -7.22 19.95 -19.80
N LYS A 384 -6.24 20.47 -19.02
CA LYS A 384 -4.80 20.14 -19.13
C LYS A 384 -4.17 20.54 -20.47
N GLU A 385 -4.67 21.63 -21.06
CA GLU A 385 -4.18 22.23 -22.31
C GLU A 385 -3.53 23.62 -22.04
N PRO A 386 -2.42 23.70 -21.28
CA PRO A 386 -1.81 24.97 -20.90
C PRO A 386 -1.26 25.78 -22.08
N GLU A 387 -0.97 25.15 -23.23
CA GLU A 387 -0.62 25.88 -24.47
C GLU A 387 -1.77 26.80 -24.92
N LYS A 388 -3.00 26.26 -25.00
CA LYS A 388 -4.19 27.04 -25.36
C LYS A 388 -4.54 28.06 -24.27
N ALA A 389 -4.32 27.70 -23.01
CA ALA A 389 -4.49 28.64 -21.89
C ALA A 389 -3.53 29.83 -22.01
N THR A 390 -2.27 29.59 -22.35
CA THR A 390 -1.24 30.62 -22.54
C THR A 390 -1.64 31.58 -23.65
N ALA A 391 -2.09 31.06 -24.80
CA ALA A 391 -2.58 31.88 -25.92
C ALA A 391 -3.82 32.72 -25.56
N ALA A 392 -4.69 32.19 -24.68
CA ALA A 392 -5.87 32.92 -24.20
C ALA A 392 -5.48 34.05 -23.23
N PHE A 393 -4.55 33.79 -22.30
CA PHE A 393 -4.07 34.78 -21.33
C PHE A 393 -3.16 35.85 -21.94
N GLU A 394 -2.46 35.53 -23.04
CA GLU A 394 -1.66 36.51 -23.78
C GLU A 394 -2.49 37.73 -24.23
N LYS A 395 -3.74 37.50 -24.65
CA LYS A 395 -4.66 38.56 -25.09
C LYS A 395 -5.06 39.54 -23.98
N VAL A 396 -4.92 39.13 -22.72
CA VAL A 396 -5.31 39.92 -21.54
C VAL A 396 -4.11 40.34 -20.68
N ARG A 397 -2.89 40.10 -21.17
CA ARG A 397 -1.64 40.52 -20.55
C ARG A 397 -1.59 42.01 -20.14
N PRO A 398 -2.15 42.97 -20.92
CA PRO A 398 -2.15 44.38 -20.52
C PRO A 398 -3.05 44.74 -19.33
N LEU A 399 -3.92 43.83 -18.88
CA LEU A 399 -4.84 44.09 -17.76
C LEU A 399 -4.16 43.89 -16.40
N LEU A 400 -4.78 44.40 -15.32
CA LEU A 400 -4.31 44.17 -13.96
C LEU A 400 -4.32 42.66 -13.65
N TYR A 401 -3.18 42.14 -13.19
CA TYR A 401 -2.88 40.70 -13.01
C TYR A 401 -2.76 39.87 -14.29
N GLY A 402 -2.79 40.49 -15.48
CA GLY A 402 -2.65 39.82 -16.77
C GLY A 402 -1.27 39.16 -16.97
N GLU A 403 -0.22 39.85 -16.53
CA GLU A 403 1.14 39.29 -16.56
C GLU A 403 1.28 38.07 -15.65
N GLU A 404 0.71 38.12 -14.44
CA GLU A 404 0.81 37.05 -13.45
C GLU A 404 0.15 35.76 -13.96
N ILE A 405 -1.06 35.86 -14.50
CA ILE A 405 -1.79 34.68 -15.00
C ILE A 405 -1.20 34.12 -16.30
N PHE A 406 -0.65 34.99 -17.15
CA PHE A 406 0.09 34.58 -18.35
C PHE A 406 1.35 33.79 -17.98
N LEU A 407 2.16 34.31 -17.04
CA LEU A 407 3.36 33.63 -16.54
C LEU A 407 3.03 32.28 -15.90
N LEU A 408 1.92 32.19 -15.16
CA LEU A 408 1.45 30.94 -14.56
C LEU A 408 1.17 29.89 -15.66
N ALA A 409 0.39 30.24 -16.68
CA ALA A 409 0.04 29.31 -17.76
C ALA A 409 1.26 28.92 -18.61
N GLN A 410 2.14 29.88 -18.91
CA GLN A 410 3.39 29.63 -19.61
C GLN A 410 4.28 28.66 -18.84
N THR A 411 4.44 28.86 -17.53
CA THR A 411 5.26 27.99 -16.68
C THR A 411 4.70 26.56 -16.66
N LEU A 412 3.37 26.40 -16.54
CA LEU A 412 2.74 25.08 -16.57
C LEU A 412 2.91 24.40 -17.94
N ASN A 413 2.86 25.15 -19.04
CA ASN A 413 3.10 24.64 -20.38
C ASN A 413 4.54 24.11 -20.54
N GLU A 414 5.53 24.91 -20.11
CA GLU A 414 6.95 24.51 -20.16
C GLU A 414 7.23 23.29 -19.28
N PHE A 415 6.62 23.22 -18.09
CA PHE A 415 6.79 22.09 -17.19
C PHE A 415 6.12 20.81 -17.71
N GLN A 416 4.93 20.91 -18.32
CA GLN A 416 4.23 19.77 -18.91
C GLN A 416 4.98 19.17 -20.11
N ALA A 417 5.67 19.99 -20.89
CA ALA A 417 6.44 19.53 -22.06
C ALA A 417 7.68 18.68 -21.70
N ALA A 418 8.14 18.72 -20.44
CA ALA A 418 9.34 18.02 -20.01
C ALA A 418 9.04 16.56 -19.59
N GLY A 419 9.33 15.62 -20.48
CA GLY A 419 9.12 14.17 -20.26
C GLY A 419 10.35 13.36 -19.85
N SER A 420 11.50 13.98 -19.56
CA SER A 420 12.72 13.28 -19.12
C SER A 420 13.55 14.15 -18.17
N ALA A 421 14.40 13.56 -17.33
CA ALA A 421 15.29 14.32 -16.43
C ALA A 421 16.17 15.36 -17.17
N ASN A 422 16.68 15.01 -18.35
CA ASN A 422 17.41 15.93 -19.22
C ASN A 422 16.54 17.07 -19.77
N ALA A 423 15.27 16.80 -20.09
CA ALA A 423 14.34 17.84 -20.52
C ALA A 423 13.99 18.78 -19.36
N ILE A 424 13.77 18.23 -18.15
CA ILE A 424 13.52 18.98 -16.92
C ILE A 424 14.67 19.95 -16.63
N ALA A 425 15.92 19.48 -16.70
CA ALA A 425 17.08 20.31 -16.45
C ALA A 425 17.29 21.43 -17.49
N LYS A 426 16.78 21.28 -18.71
CA LYS A 426 16.89 22.28 -19.78
C LYS A 426 15.85 23.40 -19.67
N ILE A 427 14.84 23.25 -18.81
CA ILE A 427 13.82 24.27 -18.60
C ILE A 427 14.49 25.56 -18.12
N GLN A 428 14.23 26.66 -18.82
CA GLN A 428 14.63 28.00 -18.39
C GLN A 428 13.52 28.55 -17.51
N VAL A 429 13.69 28.46 -16.19
CA VAL A 429 12.62 28.88 -15.28
C VAL A 429 12.42 30.40 -15.38
N PRO A 430 11.21 30.87 -15.71
CA PRO A 430 10.92 32.30 -15.75
C PRO A 430 11.01 32.93 -14.36
N ASN A 431 11.25 34.25 -14.30
CA ASN A 431 11.29 34.98 -13.04
C ASN A 431 9.89 35.06 -12.44
N PHE A 432 9.68 34.32 -11.34
CA PHE A 432 8.41 34.36 -10.63
C PHE A 432 8.20 35.71 -9.93
N PRO A 433 6.96 36.22 -9.88
CA PRO A 433 6.66 37.47 -9.20
C PRO A 433 6.98 37.36 -7.70
N PRO A 434 7.61 38.39 -7.09
CA PRO A 434 8.02 38.35 -5.68
C PRO A 434 6.83 38.43 -4.72
N GLU A 435 5.75 39.12 -5.11
CA GLU A 435 4.48 39.20 -4.38
C GLU A 435 3.36 38.65 -5.28
N THR A 436 2.84 37.47 -4.94
CA THR A 436 1.76 36.81 -5.68
C THR A 436 0.42 37.27 -5.12
N HIS A 437 -0.39 37.90 -5.95
CA HIS A 437 -1.68 38.46 -5.54
C HIS A 437 -2.84 37.54 -5.95
N LEU A 438 -2.64 36.72 -6.98
CA LEU A 438 -3.59 35.71 -7.42
C LEU A 438 -3.04 34.30 -7.17
N ARG A 439 -3.90 33.38 -6.73
CA ARG A 439 -3.60 31.94 -6.59
C ARG A 439 -2.26 31.64 -5.85
N PRO A 440 -2.11 32.10 -4.60
CA PRO A 440 -0.84 31.97 -3.86
C PRO A 440 -0.41 30.52 -3.64
N THR A 441 -1.36 29.60 -3.46
CA THR A 441 -1.10 28.16 -3.30
C THR A 441 -0.57 27.52 -4.58
N THR A 442 -1.10 27.92 -5.75
CA THR A 442 -0.58 27.47 -7.05
C THR A 442 0.85 27.94 -7.26
N TRP A 443 1.16 29.20 -6.92
CA TRP A 443 2.53 29.72 -6.99
C TRP A 443 3.50 29.08 -6.01
N GLU A 444 3.02 28.62 -4.85
CA GLU A 444 3.82 27.82 -3.91
C GLU A 444 4.20 26.46 -4.53
N ALA A 445 3.25 25.76 -5.15
CA ALA A 445 3.54 24.52 -5.86
C ALA A 445 4.48 24.73 -7.07
N LEU A 446 4.30 25.80 -7.85
CA LEU A 446 5.23 26.16 -8.93
C LEU A 446 6.64 26.46 -8.42
N ARG A 447 6.77 27.09 -7.24
CA ARG A 447 8.07 27.27 -6.57
C ARG A 447 8.69 25.95 -6.13
N GLY A 448 7.89 24.99 -5.66
CA GLY A 448 8.33 23.62 -5.42
C GLY A 448 8.87 22.96 -6.69
N LEU A 449 8.12 23.01 -7.79
CA LEU A 449 8.55 22.47 -9.10
C LEU A 449 9.79 23.19 -9.65
N ARG A 450 9.93 24.50 -9.43
CA ARG A 450 11.16 25.22 -9.77
C ARG A 450 12.38 24.66 -9.02
N ARG A 451 12.25 24.38 -7.72
CA ARG A 451 13.35 23.76 -6.94
C ARG A 451 13.71 22.38 -7.49
N VAL A 452 12.72 21.62 -7.95
CA VAL A 452 12.94 20.32 -8.63
C VAL A 452 13.79 20.50 -9.88
N VAL A 453 13.51 21.51 -10.71
CA VAL A 453 14.33 21.85 -11.89
C VAL A 453 15.76 22.19 -11.48
N GLU A 454 15.93 23.07 -10.48
CA GLU A 454 17.25 23.49 -9.98
C GLU A 454 18.07 22.32 -9.42
N ASP A 455 17.46 21.46 -8.61
CA ASP A 455 18.11 20.27 -8.06
C ASP A 455 18.45 19.23 -9.15
N THR A 456 17.63 19.12 -10.20
CA THR A 456 17.92 18.24 -11.36
C THR A 456 19.08 18.79 -12.20
N GLN A 457 19.16 20.12 -12.39
CA GLN A 457 20.31 20.76 -13.02
C GLN A 457 21.59 20.53 -12.21
N LEU A 458 21.52 20.65 -10.88
CA LEU A 458 22.66 20.36 -10.00
C LEU A 458 23.08 18.90 -10.10
N ALA A 459 22.13 17.96 -10.16
CA ALA A 459 22.42 16.54 -10.29
C ALA A 459 23.15 16.19 -11.59
N LEU A 460 22.72 16.76 -12.72
CA LEU A 460 23.36 16.53 -14.02
C LEU A 460 24.74 17.19 -14.14
N LYS A 461 24.96 18.32 -13.46
CA LYS A 461 26.26 19.01 -13.41
C LYS A 461 27.23 18.40 -12.39
N ALA A 462 26.74 17.62 -11.43
CA ALA A 462 27.56 17.04 -10.38
C ALA A 462 28.54 16.00 -10.94
N THR A 463 29.83 16.17 -10.59
CA THR A 463 30.91 15.24 -10.91
C THR A 463 31.01 14.07 -9.92
N SER A 464 30.57 14.28 -8.67
CA SER A 464 30.56 13.22 -7.65
C SER A 464 29.21 12.50 -7.58
N LYS A 465 29.25 11.16 -7.41
CA LYS A 465 28.07 10.30 -7.30
C LYS A 465 27.18 10.71 -6.11
N SER A 466 27.79 11.03 -4.97
CA SER A 466 27.09 11.45 -3.75
C SER A 466 26.32 12.78 -3.93
N ALA A 467 26.94 13.79 -4.54
CA ALA A 467 26.26 15.07 -4.79
C ALA A 467 25.08 14.92 -5.77
N ARG A 468 25.23 14.05 -6.78
CA ARG A 468 24.15 13.72 -7.72
C ARG A 468 22.95 13.09 -7.00
N VAL A 469 23.19 12.08 -6.16
CA VAL A 469 22.13 11.41 -5.38
C VAL A 469 21.47 12.39 -4.40
N SER A 470 22.25 13.22 -3.72
CA SER A 470 21.71 14.21 -2.77
C SER A 470 20.79 15.22 -3.45
N ALA A 471 21.18 15.78 -4.60
CA ALA A 471 20.35 16.74 -5.34
C ALA A 471 19.04 16.11 -5.83
N LEU A 472 19.11 14.94 -6.45
CA LEU A 472 17.92 14.18 -6.87
C LEU A 472 17.01 13.81 -5.69
N SER A 473 17.56 13.52 -4.51
CA SER A 473 16.77 13.22 -3.31
C SER A 473 15.94 14.41 -2.82
N ARG A 474 16.49 15.63 -2.95
CA ARG A 474 15.76 16.86 -2.63
C ARG A 474 14.66 17.13 -3.65
N ALA A 475 14.94 16.94 -4.93
CA ALA A 475 13.96 17.02 -6.01
C ALA A 475 12.77 16.06 -5.77
N MET A 476 13.05 14.79 -5.49
CA MET A 476 12.00 13.79 -5.28
C MET A 476 11.15 14.09 -4.04
N ARG A 477 11.77 14.57 -2.95
CA ARG A 477 11.05 15.01 -1.75
C ARG A 477 10.11 16.18 -2.05
N GLN A 478 10.52 17.15 -2.85
CA GLN A 478 9.65 18.27 -3.25
C GLN A 478 8.46 17.77 -4.09
N LEU A 479 8.67 16.82 -5.00
CA LEU A 479 7.57 16.22 -5.78
C LEU A 479 6.56 15.51 -4.89
N THR A 480 7.03 14.72 -3.91
CA THR A 480 6.15 14.05 -2.95
C THR A 480 5.37 15.05 -2.09
N ASP A 481 6.02 16.10 -1.58
CA ASP A 481 5.36 17.15 -0.78
C ASP A 481 4.25 17.87 -1.57
N ILE A 482 4.44 18.10 -2.87
CA ILE A 482 3.40 18.65 -3.75
C ILE A 482 2.22 17.69 -3.90
N LEU A 483 2.49 16.38 -4.04
CA LEU A 483 1.44 15.38 -4.19
C LEU A 483 0.65 15.17 -2.90
N ASP A 484 1.31 15.14 -1.75
CA ASP A 484 0.67 14.98 -0.43
C ASP A 484 -0.19 16.19 -0.06
N ASN A 485 0.19 17.39 -0.53
CA ASN A 485 -0.56 18.62 -0.33
C ASN A 485 -1.46 18.99 -1.52
N ALA A 486 -1.69 18.08 -2.47
CA ALA A 486 -2.45 18.39 -3.68
C ALA A 486 -3.87 18.90 -3.41
N ASP A 487 -4.51 18.47 -2.32
CA ASP A 487 -5.86 18.91 -1.92
C ASP A 487 -5.95 20.40 -1.56
N ARG A 488 -4.82 21.06 -1.31
CA ARG A 488 -4.76 22.51 -1.02
C ARG A 488 -4.71 23.36 -2.29
N LEU A 489 -4.48 22.74 -3.45
CA LEU A 489 -4.43 23.44 -4.73
C LEU A 489 -5.85 23.75 -5.23
N PRO A 490 -6.06 24.88 -5.93
CA PRO A 490 -7.32 25.11 -6.60
C PRO A 490 -7.57 24.00 -7.63
N GLN A 491 -8.81 23.50 -7.69
CA GLN A 491 -9.15 22.30 -8.48
C GLN A 491 -8.79 22.39 -9.97
N ILE A 492 -8.80 23.61 -10.54
CA ILE A 492 -8.46 23.86 -11.94
C ILE A 492 -7.02 23.45 -12.25
N GLU A 493 -6.04 23.94 -11.50
CA GLU A 493 -4.64 23.62 -11.75
C GLU A 493 -4.20 22.33 -11.06
N GLN A 494 -4.91 21.89 -10.01
CA GLN A 494 -4.59 20.69 -9.24
C GLN A 494 -4.35 19.48 -10.16
N SER A 495 -5.27 19.21 -11.09
CA SER A 495 -5.17 18.03 -11.96
C SER A 495 -3.96 18.06 -12.89
N LEU A 496 -3.55 19.26 -13.34
CA LEU A 496 -2.40 19.47 -14.22
C LEU A 496 -1.09 19.44 -13.43
N ILE A 497 -1.02 20.08 -12.26
CA ILE A 497 0.17 20.06 -11.39
C ILE A 497 0.46 18.64 -10.89
N VAL A 498 -0.58 17.90 -10.46
CA VAL A 498 -0.44 16.49 -10.05
C VAL A 498 0.04 15.64 -11.23
N TYR A 499 -0.47 15.89 -12.44
CA TYR A 499 -0.01 15.21 -13.65
C TYR A 499 1.48 15.48 -13.94
N ILE A 500 1.90 16.74 -13.89
CA ILE A 500 3.31 17.12 -14.06
C ILE A 500 4.19 16.45 -13.00
N ALA A 501 3.81 16.53 -11.73
CA ALA A 501 4.60 15.98 -10.63
C ALA A 501 4.76 14.46 -10.73
N LYS A 502 3.68 13.72 -11.07
CA LYS A 502 3.75 12.27 -11.30
C LYS A 502 4.62 11.91 -12.50
N ASN A 503 4.48 12.61 -13.61
CA ASN A 503 5.31 12.36 -14.79
C ASN A 503 6.78 12.64 -14.51
N TRP A 504 7.10 13.68 -13.73
CA TRP A 504 8.47 13.98 -13.33
C TRP A 504 9.04 12.94 -12.37
N GLN A 505 8.24 12.38 -11.45
CA GLN A 505 8.68 11.22 -10.65
C GLN A 505 9.06 10.04 -11.54
N ILE A 506 8.20 9.67 -12.49
CA ILE A 506 8.46 8.56 -13.43
C ILE A 506 9.72 8.85 -14.27
N ALA A 507 9.84 10.07 -14.81
CA ALA A 507 10.99 10.49 -15.62
C ALA A 507 12.32 10.47 -14.86
N MET A 508 12.28 10.66 -13.53
CA MET A 508 13.46 10.56 -12.66
C MET A 508 13.74 9.11 -12.23
N ASP A 509 12.74 8.24 -12.21
CA ASP A 509 12.88 6.81 -11.89
C ASP A 509 13.49 5.99 -13.05
N GLU A 510 13.16 6.31 -14.30
CA GLU A 510 13.64 5.60 -15.50
C GLU A 510 15.17 5.74 -15.75
N GLU A 511 15.83 6.74 -15.17
CA GLU A 511 17.27 7.02 -15.38
C GLU A 511 18.21 6.18 -14.48
N ASN A 512 17.77 5.02 -13.97
CA ASN A 512 18.55 4.10 -13.11
C ASN A 512 18.90 4.66 -11.72
N ILE A 513 17.99 5.50 -11.20
CA ILE A 513 18.07 6.20 -9.91
C ILE A 513 17.31 5.41 -8.83
N ALA A 514 16.18 4.77 -9.17
CA ALA A 514 15.28 4.08 -8.25
C ALA A 514 15.93 2.97 -7.36
N THR A 515 16.93 2.25 -7.88
CA THR A 515 17.64 1.17 -7.14
C THR A 515 18.63 1.70 -6.10
N GLN A 516 19.16 2.92 -6.30
CA GLN A 516 19.99 3.62 -5.32
C GLN A 516 19.14 4.46 -4.37
N PHE A 517 17.96 4.90 -4.81
CA PHE A 517 17.04 5.77 -4.07
C PHE A 517 16.24 5.04 -3.00
N ARG A 518 15.74 3.83 -3.28
CA ARG A 518 15.14 2.99 -2.22
C ARG A 518 16.10 2.72 -1.07
N ASP A 519 17.38 2.67 -1.37
CA ASP A 519 18.44 2.37 -0.43
C ASP A 519 18.88 3.54 0.45
N ALA A 520 18.66 4.78 0.02
CA ALA A 520 19.08 5.99 0.73
C ALA A 520 18.06 6.45 1.79
N PHE A 521 16.84 5.93 1.75
CA PHE A 521 15.73 6.33 2.64
C PHE A 521 15.30 5.25 3.64
N ILE A 522 15.91 4.07 3.60
CA ILE A 522 15.60 2.96 4.52
C ILE A 522 16.81 2.73 5.42
N PRO A 523 16.64 2.65 6.76
CA PRO A 523 17.68 2.21 7.67
C PRO A 523 18.33 0.92 7.15
N LYS A 524 19.66 0.87 7.13
CA LYS A 524 20.36 -0.32 6.66
C LYS A 524 20.10 -1.47 7.62
N ILE A 525 19.61 -2.59 7.10
CA ILE A 525 19.46 -3.82 7.89
C ILE A 525 20.85 -4.21 8.40
N ASN A 526 20.95 -4.47 9.70
CA ASN A 526 22.21 -4.86 10.31
C ASN A 526 22.46 -6.35 10.05
N PRO A 527 23.49 -6.72 9.27
CA PRO A 527 23.72 -8.11 8.92
C PRO A 527 24.52 -8.85 10.00
N TYR A 528 25.12 -8.14 10.96
CA TYR A 528 25.98 -8.74 11.97
C TYR A 528 25.15 -9.35 13.11
N VAL A 529 25.49 -10.59 13.48
CA VAL A 529 24.77 -11.37 14.50
C VAL A 529 25.53 -11.33 15.82
N ILE A 530 24.86 -10.88 16.89
CA ILE A 530 25.42 -10.82 18.24
C ILE A 530 24.64 -11.79 19.14
N GLY A 531 25.35 -12.72 19.76
CA GLY A 531 24.78 -13.60 20.79
C GLY A 531 24.30 -14.94 20.23
N ASP A 532 23.64 -14.92 19.08
CA ASP A 532 23.15 -16.11 18.38
C ASP A 532 24.23 -16.74 17.48
N PRO A 533 24.09 -18.04 17.13
CA PRO A 533 24.96 -18.69 16.16
C PRO A 533 24.85 -18.05 14.78
N VAL A 534 26.00 -17.86 14.13
CA VAL A 534 26.08 -17.34 12.76
C VAL A 534 25.77 -18.45 11.75
N GLU A 535 24.94 -18.17 10.75
CA GLU A 535 24.51 -19.11 9.70
C GLU A 535 24.73 -18.55 8.29
N GLY A 536 24.82 -19.45 7.31
CA GLY A 536 24.84 -19.11 5.89
C GLY A 536 26.06 -18.28 5.47
N ASP A 537 25.84 -17.23 4.69
CA ASP A 537 26.91 -16.41 4.07
C ASP A 537 27.82 -15.71 5.09
N LEU A 538 27.34 -15.46 6.31
CA LEU A 538 28.13 -14.88 7.39
C LEU A 538 29.12 -15.88 8.02
N PHE A 539 28.93 -17.18 7.80
CA PHE A 539 29.80 -18.23 8.32
C PHE A 539 31.08 -18.33 7.49
N VAL A 540 32.10 -17.58 7.90
CA VAL A 540 33.36 -17.41 7.15
C VAL A 540 34.58 -17.77 8.01
N GLY A 541 35.65 -18.25 7.38
CA GLY A 541 36.94 -18.48 8.02
C GLY A 541 37.07 -19.79 8.78
N ARG A 542 36.14 -20.72 8.55
CA ARG A 542 36.08 -22.06 9.16
C ARG A 542 36.15 -23.18 8.13
N GLN A 543 36.61 -22.87 6.92
CA GLN A 543 36.75 -23.84 5.83
C GLN A 543 37.76 -24.93 6.15
N ASP A 544 38.77 -24.64 6.95
CA ASP A 544 39.75 -25.60 7.47
C ASP A 544 39.07 -26.66 8.36
N ILE A 545 38.22 -26.21 9.29
CA ILE A 545 37.46 -27.10 10.17
C ILE A 545 36.43 -27.89 9.35
N MET A 546 35.67 -27.21 8.48
CA MET A 546 34.69 -27.89 7.64
C MET A 546 35.34 -28.95 6.75
N LYS A 547 36.50 -28.68 6.16
CA LYS A 547 37.24 -29.68 5.38
C LYS A 547 37.68 -30.88 6.23
N GLN A 548 38.15 -30.65 7.46
CA GLN A 548 38.47 -31.76 8.36
C GLN A 548 37.23 -32.61 8.67
N LEU A 549 36.08 -31.97 8.94
CA LEU A 549 34.82 -32.67 9.18
C LEU A 549 34.36 -33.47 7.94
N GLU A 550 34.53 -32.92 6.74
CA GLU A 550 34.26 -33.60 5.47
C GLU A 550 35.11 -34.87 5.31
N GLU A 551 36.42 -34.78 5.61
CA GLU A 551 37.32 -35.94 5.57
C GLU A 551 36.85 -37.04 6.53
N LEU A 552 36.46 -36.67 7.75
CA LEU A 552 36.04 -37.60 8.81
C LEU A 552 34.67 -38.24 8.60
N TRP A 553 33.74 -37.54 7.94
CA TRP A 553 32.35 -37.99 7.81
C TRP A 553 31.98 -38.41 6.40
N VAL A 554 32.47 -37.73 5.37
CA VAL A 554 32.09 -37.94 3.97
C VAL A 554 33.15 -38.72 3.18
N THR A 555 34.43 -38.50 3.45
CA THR A 555 35.50 -39.20 2.70
C THR A 555 35.80 -40.59 3.29
N ASN A 556 35.90 -40.71 4.62
CA ASN A 556 36.26 -41.98 5.28
C ASN A 556 35.16 -43.05 5.20
N SER A 557 35.52 -44.33 5.16
CA SER A 557 34.55 -45.44 5.11
C SER A 557 33.71 -45.60 6.39
N GLN A 558 34.26 -45.17 7.52
CA GLN A 558 33.59 -45.13 8.82
C GLN A 558 33.55 -43.70 9.33
N MET A 559 32.38 -43.26 9.81
CA MET A 559 32.26 -41.94 10.46
C MET A 559 32.91 -41.96 11.84
N GLN A 560 33.62 -40.87 12.17
CA GLN A 560 34.32 -40.70 13.43
C GLN A 560 33.65 -39.62 14.27
N SER A 561 33.56 -39.87 15.59
CA SER A 561 33.07 -38.86 16.52
C SER A 561 34.12 -37.77 16.72
N VAL A 562 33.68 -36.54 16.91
CA VAL A 562 34.55 -35.37 17.07
C VAL A 562 34.18 -34.56 18.31
N VAL A 563 35.15 -33.86 18.89
CA VAL A 563 34.92 -32.84 19.91
C VAL A 563 35.42 -31.51 19.37
N LEU A 564 34.53 -30.55 19.22
CA LEU A 564 34.84 -29.15 18.95
C LEU A 564 35.08 -28.45 20.29
N TYR A 565 36.31 -27.99 20.49
CA TYR A 565 36.68 -27.33 21.74
C TYR A 565 37.34 -25.98 21.51
N GLY A 566 37.25 -25.12 22.52
CA GLY A 566 37.79 -23.77 22.50
C GLY A 566 37.01 -22.86 23.42
N HIS A 567 37.50 -21.64 23.63
CA HIS A 567 36.87 -20.70 24.55
C HIS A 567 35.42 -20.36 24.16
N ARG A 568 34.67 -19.76 25.10
CA ARG A 568 33.38 -19.12 24.83
C ARG A 568 33.47 -18.13 23.66
N ARG A 569 32.41 -18.08 22.85
CA ARG A 569 32.24 -17.14 21.72
C ARG A 569 33.23 -17.32 20.56
N MET A 570 33.79 -18.52 20.39
CA MET A 570 34.67 -18.87 19.25
C MET A 570 33.93 -19.35 17.98
N GLY A 571 32.60 -19.49 18.06
CA GLY A 571 31.77 -19.97 16.95
C GLY A 571 31.61 -21.50 16.88
N LYS A 572 31.75 -22.20 18.01
CA LYS A 572 31.52 -23.67 18.08
C LYS A 572 30.10 -24.05 17.66
N THR A 573 29.09 -23.43 18.27
CA THR A 573 27.68 -23.62 17.88
C THR A 573 27.44 -23.25 16.42
N SER A 574 28.05 -22.15 15.94
CA SER A 574 27.96 -21.75 14.54
C SER A 574 28.53 -22.80 13.59
N ILE A 575 29.62 -23.49 13.95
CA ILE A 575 30.11 -24.63 13.18
C ILE A 575 29.05 -25.72 13.15
N LEU A 576 28.53 -26.14 14.32
CA LEU A 576 27.55 -27.23 14.41
C LEU A 576 26.29 -26.99 13.57
N VAL A 577 25.69 -25.80 13.66
CA VAL A 577 24.46 -25.47 12.95
C VAL A 577 24.67 -25.43 11.43
N ASN A 578 25.86 -25.04 10.96
CA ASN A 578 26.13 -25.01 9.52
C ASN A 578 26.53 -26.37 8.92
N ILE A 579 26.80 -27.41 9.71
CA ILE A 579 27.17 -28.75 9.19
C ILE A 579 26.15 -29.25 8.17
N ALA A 580 24.85 -29.10 8.46
CA ALA A 580 23.77 -29.53 7.57
C ALA A 580 23.79 -28.81 6.21
N ASN A 581 24.21 -27.54 6.17
CA ASN A 581 24.30 -26.77 4.93
C ASN A 581 25.45 -27.26 4.03
N PHE A 582 26.55 -27.75 4.61
CA PHE A 582 27.71 -28.23 3.87
C PHE A 582 27.62 -29.70 3.49
N PHE A 583 27.07 -30.54 4.37
CA PHE A 583 27.08 -32.01 4.22
C PHE A 583 25.70 -32.65 4.17
N GLY A 584 24.63 -31.86 4.14
CA GLY A 584 23.24 -32.36 4.19
C GLY A 584 22.85 -33.26 3.02
N SER A 585 23.57 -33.24 1.90
CA SER A 585 23.40 -34.22 0.82
C SER A 585 23.90 -35.62 1.18
N ASP A 586 24.91 -35.71 2.04
CA ASP A 586 25.70 -36.93 2.27
C ASP A 586 25.42 -37.56 3.63
N VAL A 587 25.11 -36.76 4.64
CA VAL A 587 24.84 -37.19 6.02
C VAL A 587 23.58 -36.53 6.57
N GLU A 588 22.89 -37.22 7.48
CA GLU A 588 21.85 -36.61 8.31
C GLU A 588 22.47 -36.01 9.55
N VAL A 589 22.08 -34.79 9.89
CA VAL A 589 22.63 -34.04 11.03
C VAL A 589 21.48 -33.71 11.96
N VAL A 590 21.63 -34.10 13.22
CA VAL A 590 20.70 -33.78 14.31
C VAL A 590 21.41 -32.86 15.26
N TYR A 591 20.81 -31.71 15.57
CA TYR A 591 21.38 -30.74 16.50
C TYR A 591 20.62 -30.78 17.83
N VAL A 592 21.34 -30.89 18.94
CA VAL A 592 20.77 -30.94 20.28
C VAL A 592 21.49 -29.93 21.16
N ASN A 593 20.76 -28.93 21.66
CA ASN A 593 21.27 -27.99 22.67
C ASN A 593 21.00 -28.52 24.08
N LEU A 594 22.05 -28.92 24.79
CA LEU A 594 21.91 -29.53 26.11
C LEU A 594 21.52 -28.53 27.21
N GLN A 595 21.68 -27.22 27.01
CA GLN A 595 21.20 -26.23 27.99
C GLN A 595 19.68 -26.28 28.18
N ASN A 596 18.94 -26.79 27.19
CA ASN A 596 17.49 -26.92 27.27
C ASN A 596 17.03 -27.98 28.28
N LEU A 597 17.92 -28.89 28.71
CA LEU A 597 17.58 -29.97 29.65
C LEU A 597 17.31 -29.48 31.08
N GLY A 598 17.83 -28.31 31.48
CA GLY A 598 17.67 -27.80 32.84
C GLY A 598 18.15 -28.78 33.93
N SER A 599 17.47 -28.82 35.07
CA SER A 599 17.69 -29.84 36.11
C SER A 599 16.87 -31.09 35.79
N ILE A 600 17.51 -32.25 35.78
CA ILE A 600 16.86 -33.52 35.47
C ILE A 600 16.60 -34.35 36.73
N SER A 601 15.53 -35.14 36.73
CA SER A 601 15.08 -35.94 37.87
C SER A 601 15.12 -37.45 37.64
N GLU A 602 14.91 -37.88 36.39
CA GLU A 602 14.86 -39.28 35.95
C GLU A 602 16.16 -39.72 35.25
N GLY A 603 17.26 -38.97 35.47
CA GLY A 603 18.61 -39.31 35.01
C GLY A 603 18.76 -39.40 33.49
N MET A 604 19.45 -40.44 32.99
CA MET A 604 19.79 -40.58 31.56
C MET A 604 18.56 -40.64 30.63
N GLY A 605 17.38 -41.00 31.16
CA GLY A 605 16.14 -41.08 30.38
C GLY A 605 15.75 -39.74 29.76
N GLU A 606 15.86 -38.64 30.53
CA GLU A 606 15.53 -37.29 30.07
C GLU A 606 16.51 -36.81 28.99
N VAL A 607 17.80 -37.13 29.12
CA VAL A 607 18.81 -36.80 28.10
C VAL A 607 18.52 -37.53 26.79
N PHE A 608 18.16 -38.82 26.86
CA PHE A 608 17.81 -39.60 25.68
C PHE A 608 16.46 -39.18 25.08
N LEU A 609 15.51 -38.70 25.88
CA LEU A 609 14.27 -38.11 25.37
C LEU A 609 14.57 -36.88 24.51
N ALA A 610 15.36 -35.93 25.03
CA ALA A 610 15.73 -34.74 24.27
C ALA A 610 16.44 -35.07 22.95
N ILE A 611 17.35 -36.05 22.96
CA ILE A 611 18.00 -36.50 21.72
C ILE A 611 17.00 -37.21 20.81
N SER A 612 16.08 -38.01 21.36
CA SER A 612 15.05 -38.72 20.59
C SER A 612 14.06 -37.78 19.92
N ASP A 613 13.68 -36.68 20.55
CA ASP A 613 12.79 -35.68 19.98
C ASP A 613 13.43 -35.02 18.75
N GLU A 614 14.70 -34.59 18.87
CA GLU A 614 15.43 -33.98 17.74
C GLU A 614 15.68 -34.97 16.59
N ILE A 615 15.94 -36.25 16.89
CA ILE A 615 16.04 -37.30 15.87
C ILE A 615 14.68 -37.53 15.19
N SER A 616 13.60 -37.51 15.96
CA SER A 616 12.23 -37.72 15.48
C SER A 616 11.86 -36.64 14.47
N ASP A 617 12.16 -35.39 14.80
CA ASP A 617 11.89 -34.22 13.96
C ASP A 617 12.76 -34.23 12.69
N ALA A 618 14.07 -34.48 12.83
CA ALA A 618 14.99 -34.47 11.69
C ALA A 618 14.73 -35.60 10.68
N LEU A 619 14.36 -36.80 11.15
CA LEU A 619 14.15 -37.97 10.29
C LEU A 619 12.68 -38.25 9.98
N ASN A 620 11.76 -37.49 10.55
CA ASN A 620 10.31 -37.68 10.46
C ASN A 620 9.89 -39.13 10.84
N ILE A 621 10.40 -39.62 11.97
CA ILE A 621 10.08 -40.94 12.52
C ILE A 621 9.39 -40.82 13.86
N LEU A 622 8.48 -41.75 14.19
CA LEU A 622 7.78 -41.73 15.48
C LEU A 622 8.78 -41.81 16.66
N PRO A 623 8.70 -40.94 17.67
CA PRO A 623 9.58 -40.99 18.84
C PRO A 623 9.33 -42.28 19.66
N PRO A 624 10.28 -42.69 20.51
CA PRO A 624 10.06 -43.81 21.41
C PRO A 624 8.97 -43.49 22.45
N ASP A 625 8.33 -44.53 22.98
CA ASP A 625 7.38 -44.37 24.08
C ASP A 625 8.08 -43.76 25.30
N THR A 626 7.55 -42.63 25.79
CA THR A 626 8.17 -41.84 26.86
C THR A 626 8.29 -42.65 28.15
N ASP A 627 7.24 -43.37 28.53
CA ASP A 627 7.22 -44.17 29.76
C ASP A 627 8.20 -45.36 29.67
N GLU A 628 8.28 -46.00 28.51
CA GLU A 628 9.23 -47.09 28.26
C GLU A 628 10.68 -46.59 28.22
N LEU A 629 10.92 -45.40 27.66
CA LEU A 629 12.25 -44.79 27.61
C LEU A 629 12.72 -44.39 29.02
N LEU A 630 11.86 -43.81 29.86
CA LEU A 630 12.22 -43.48 31.24
C LEU A 630 12.49 -44.75 32.08
N LYS A 631 11.71 -45.83 31.88
CA LYS A 631 11.90 -47.10 32.60
C LYS A 631 13.14 -47.88 32.17
N LEU A 632 13.44 -47.91 30.86
CA LEU A 632 14.56 -48.67 30.28
C LEU A 632 15.42 -47.83 29.32
N PRO A 633 16.09 -46.74 29.80
CA PRO A 633 16.68 -45.71 28.94
C PRO A 633 17.62 -46.24 27.86
N GLN A 634 18.60 -47.05 28.26
CA GLN A 634 19.62 -47.54 27.33
C GLN A 634 19.06 -48.50 26.27
N ARG A 635 18.13 -49.38 26.67
CA ARG A 635 17.56 -50.40 25.78
C ARG A 635 16.64 -49.74 24.76
N THR A 636 15.72 -48.90 25.23
CA THR A 636 14.71 -48.25 24.40
C THR A 636 15.37 -47.29 23.41
N PHE A 637 16.30 -46.45 23.87
CA PHE A 637 17.07 -45.56 22.99
C PHE A 637 17.90 -46.32 21.96
N LYS A 638 18.55 -47.44 22.34
CA LYS A 638 19.31 -48.28 21.40
C LYS A 638 18.43 -48.84 20.28
N LEU A 639 17.23 -49.32 20.61
CA LEU A 639 16.28 -49.84 19.62
C LEU A 639 15.77 -48.72 18.69
N TYR A 640 15.50 -47.55 19.27
CA TYR A 640 15.13 -46.36 18.52
C TYR A 640 16.22 -45.92 17.53
N LEU A 641 17.48 -45.82 17.98
CA LEU A 641 18.62 -45.51 17.10
C LEU A 641 18.80 -46.53 15.97
N LYS A 642 18.61 -47.83 16.24
CA LYS A 642 18.65 -48.85 15.18
C LYS A 642 17.59 -48.62 14.12
N ARG A 643 16.37 -48.28 14.54
CA ARG A 643 15.27 -47.95 13.63
C ARG A 643 15.59 -46.68 12.84
N ALA A 644 16.09 -45.64 13.48
CA ALA A 644 16.51 -44.40 12.83
C ALA A 644 17.54 -44.67 11.73
N ILE A 645 18.63 -45.39 12.05
CA ILE A 645 19.70 -45.73 11.11
C ILE A 645 19.19 -46.55 9.91
N GLN A 646 18.19 -47.43 10.11
CA GLN A 646 17.60 -48.21 9.02
C GLN A 646 16.80 -47.36 8.02
N GLN A 647 16.27 -46.21 8.44
CA GLN A 647 15.50 -45.31 7.56
C GLN A 647 16.38 -44.28 6.83
N ILE A 648 17.63 -44.11 7.25
CA ILE A 648 18.55 -43.15 6.62
C ILE A 648 19.04 -43.70 5.28
N ALA A 649 18.63 -43.03 4.20
CA ALA A 649 19.13 -43.29 2.84
C ALA A 649 20.55 -42.76 2.63
N LYS A 650 20.96 -41.73 3.40
CA LYS A 650 22.27 -41.10 3.38
C LYS A 650 23.37 -41.99 3.98
N LYS A 651 24.61 -41.50 3.97
CA LYS A 651 25.79 -42.24 4.45
C LYS A 651 25.70 -42.58 5.93
N GLY A 652 25.20 -41.66 6.77
CA GLY A 652 24.98 -41.91 8.19
C GLY A 652 24.33 -40.74 8.92
N LEU A 653 24.21 -40.89 10.24
CA LEU A 653 23.65 -39.94 11.20
C LEU A 653 24.75 -39.32 12.07
N ILE A 654 24.77 -37.99 12.14
CA ILE A 654 25.61 -37.22 13.05
C ILE A 654 24.70 -36.59 14.10
N ILE A 655 24.95 -36.89 15.37
CA ILE A 655 24.24 -36.28 16.50
C ILE A 655 25.17 -35.22 17.13
N CYS A 656 24.84 -33.96 16.93
CA CYS A 656 25.56 -32.82 17.48
C CYS A 656 25.01 -32.52 18.87
N LEU A 657 25.86 -32.57 19.90
CA LEU A 657 25.53 -32.21 21.27
C LEU A 657 26.28 -30.93 21.62
N ASP A 658 25.57 -29.80 21.63
CA ASP A 658 26.12 -28.51 22.02
C ASP A 658 26.02 -28.28 23.52
N GLU A 659 26.91 -27.41 24.05
CA GLU A 659 27.00 -27.07 25.48
C GLU A 659 27.22 -28.31 26.35
N PHE A 660 28.15 -29.16 25.92
CA PHE A 660 28.44 -30.48 26.49
C PHE A 660 28.87 -30.43 27.96
N GLU A 661 29.36 -29.30 28.46
CA GLU A 661 29.58 -29.03 29.88
C GLU A 661 28.37 -29.26 30.78
N THR A 662 27.16 -29.19 30.22
CA THR A 662 25.92 -29.50 30.94
C THR A 662 25.94 -30.94 31.44
N ILE A 663 26.44 -31.89 30.65
CA ILE A 663 26.54 -33.30 31.05
C ILE A 663 27.51 -33.46 32.21
N GLU A 664 28.64 -32.77 32.18
CA GLU A 664 29.62 -32.81 33.27
C GLU A 664 29.02 -32.27 34.58
N ASN A 665 28.33 -31.13 34.52
CA ASN A 665 27.63 -30.55 35.68
C ASN A 665 26.58 -31.52 36.25
N LEU A 666 25.84 -32.21 35.38
CA LEU A 666 24.84 -33.21 35.79
C LEU A 666 25.47 -34.46 36.42
N ILE A 667 26.66 -34.88 35.97
CA ILE A 667 27.40 -35.98 36.61
C ILE A 667 27.96 -35.55 37.96
N ASN A 668 28.55 -34.37 38.04
CA ASN A 668 29.12 -33.82 39.27
C ASN A 668 28.05 -33.59 40.34
N SER A 669 26.82 -33.23 39.93
CA SER A 669 25.67 -33.09 40.82
C SER A 669 24.98 -34.42 41.18
N GLY A 670 25.45 -35.56 40.64
CA GLY A 670 24.91 -36.89 40.89
C GLY A 670 23.59 -37.21 40.17
N GLN A 671 23.12 -36.32 39.28
CA GLN A 671 21.90 -36.53 38.49
C GLN A 671 22.13 -37.49 37.31
N LEU A 672 23.35 -37.55 36.78
CA LEU A 672 23.77 -38.54 35.78
C LEU A 672 24.83 -39.49 36.35
N PRO A 673 24.81 -40.77 35.94
CA PRO A 673 25.83 -41.72 36.36
C PRO A 673 27.16 -41.46 35.63
N THR A 674 28.27 -41.72 36.32
CA THR A 674 29.64 -41.52 35.78
C THR A 674 29.95 -42.37 34.55
N ASN A 675 29.21 -43.48 34.34
CA ASN A 675 29.36 -44.35 33.17
C ASN A 675 28.59 -43.87 31.93
N PHE A 676 27.94 -42.71 31.96
CA PHE A 676 27.15 -42.17 30.84
C PHE A 676 27.96 -42.13 29.52
N MET A 677 29.24 -41.80 29.59
CA MET A 677 30.12 -41.79 28.41
C MET A 677 30.38 -43.18 27.85
N ALA A 678 30.51 -44.20 28.71
CA ALA A 678 30.60 -45.57 28.22
C ALA A 678 29.32 -45.99 27.48
N VAL A 679 28.15 -45.47 27.90
CA VAL A 679 26.86 -45.74 27.25
C VAL A 679 26.80 -45.09 25.86
N LEU A 680 27.10 -43.80 25.76
CA LEU A 680 27.15 -43.08 24.48
C LEU A 680 28.14 -43.75 23.50
N ARG A 681 29.29 -44.22 23.99
CA ARG A 681 30.27 -44.96 23.16
C ARG A 681 29.68 -46.27 22.64
N GLY A 682 28.93 -46.98 23.49
CA GLY A 682 28.24 -48.20 23.12
C GLY A 682 27.24 -47.99 21.96
N PHE A 683 26.66 -46.80 21.82
CA PHE A 683 25.81 -46.46 20.67
C PHE A 683 26.62 -46.22 19.39
N VAL A 684 27.76 -45.53 19.48
CA VAL A 684 28.65 -45.32 18.31
C VAL A 684 29.18 -46.66 17.78
N GLN A 685 29.58 -47.57 18.66
CA GLN A 685 30.10 -48.89 18.27
C GLN A 685 29.06 -49.82 17.64
N MET A 686 27.77 -49.49 17.76
CA MET A 686 26.69 -50.31 17.22
C MET A 686 26.60 -50.26 15.69
N SER A 687 27.04 -49.17 15.06
CA SER A 687 26.94 -48.99 13.61
C SER A 687 28.01 -48.03 13.09
N LEU A 688 28.63 -48.35 11.95
CA LEU A 688 29.55 -47.45 11.25
C LEU A 688 28.86 -46.21 10.65
N LYS A 689 27.52 -46.19 10.67
CA LYS A 689 26.65 -45.11 10.20
C LYS A 689 26.23 -44.13 11.30
N ILE A 690 26.84 -44.14 12.48
CA ILE A 690 26.56 -43.15 13.53
C ILE A 690 27.83 -42.50 14.06
N ALA A 691 27.79 -41.19 14.30
CA ALA A 691 28.85 -40.43 14.96
C ALA A 691 28.25 -39.32 15.84
N PHE A 692 29.01 -38.89 16.84
CA PHE A 692 28.67 -37.72 17.66
C PHE A 692 29.62 -36.56 17.37
N ALA A 693 29.08 -35.34 17.36
CA ALA A 693 29.85 -34.12 17.38
C ALA A 693 29.56 -33.38 18.69
N PHE A 694 30.53 -33.36 19.60
CA PHE A 694 30.37 -32.69 20.88
C PHE A 694 30.95 -31.28 20.78
N ALA A 695 30.24 -30.26 21.26
CA ALA A 695 30.79 -28.91 21.39
C ALA A 695 30.77 -28.45 22.85
N GLY A 696 31.89 -27.91 23.31
CA GLY A 696 32.05 -27.43 24.68
C GLY A 696 33.34 -26.65 24.88
N TRP A 697 33.69 -26.34 26.12
CA TRP A 697 34.87 -25.55 26.48
C TRP A 697 36.09 -26.37 26.91
N PHE A 698 36.01 -27.71 26.86
CA PHE A 698 37.00 -28.65 27.38
C PHE A 698 38.39 -28.57 26.73
N THR A 699 39.45 -28.83 27.49
CA THR A 699 40.83 -28.99 26.96
C THR A 699 41.16 -30.44 26.59
N PHE A 700 42.22 -30.66 25.79
CA PHE A 700 42.67 -32.03 25.46
C PHE A 700 43.08 -32.83 26.70
N GLU A 701 43.67 -32.20 27.74
CA GLU A 701 43.98 -32.89 28.99
C GLU A 701 42.72 -33.19 29.83
N GLU A 702 41.73 -32.29 29.87
CA GLU A 702 40.42 -32.60 30.48
C GLU A 702 39.71 -33.74 29.76
N MET A 703 39.83 -33.80 28.43
CA MET A 703 39.37 -34.92 27.63
C MET A 703 40.13 -36.23 27.94
N THR A 704 41.31 -36.20 28.55
CA THR A 704 42.03 -37.44 28.96
C THR A 704 41.67 -37.94 30.36
N GLN A 705 40.84 -37.22 31.12
CA GLN A 705 40.44 -37.64 32.47
C GLN A 705 39.61 -38.93 32.48
N ASP A 706 39.52 -39.59 33.64
CA ASP A 706 38.86 -40.89 33.85
C ASP A 706 37.44 -40.98 33.26
N TYR A 707 36.72 -39.86 33.21
CA TYR A 707 35.38 -39.75 32.62
C TYR A 707 35.35 -39.92 31.08
N PHE A 708 36.33 -39.36 30.36
CA PHE A 708 36.42 -39.43 28.90
C PHE A 708 37.28 -40.61 28.42
N GLN A 709 38.05 -41.28 29.29
CA GLN A 709 38.82 -42.49 28.95
C GLN A 709 38.03 -43.55 28.16
N PRO A 710 36.74 -43.81 28.46
CA PRO A 710 35.94 -44.70 27.64
C PRO A 710 35.87 -44.24 26.19
N PHE A 711 35.77 -42.95 25.90
CA PHE A 711 35.61 -42.42 24.54
C PHE A 711 36.92 -42.00 23.85
N PHE A 712 37.99 -41.79 24.61
CA PHE A 712 39.18 -41.05 24.18
C PHE A 712 39.88 -41.64 22.95
N ALA A 713 39.95 -42.97 22.83
CA ALA A 713 40.57 -43.63 21.68
C ALA A 713 39.73 -43.53 20.37
N SER A 714 38.51 -42.99 20.43
CA SER A 714 37.54 -42.97 19.32
C SER A 714 37.01 -41.59 18.95
N ILE A 715 37.43 -40.53 19.65
CA ILE A 715 37.04 -39.15 19.37
C ILE A 715 38.22 -38.36 18.84
N ILE A 716 37.98 -37.54 17.82
CA ILE A 716 38.98 -36.64 17.25
C ILE A 716 38.76 -35.22 17.80
N PRO A 717 39.72 -34.64 18.53
CA PRO A 717 39.63 -33.28 19.05
C PRO A 717 39.94 -32.27 17.94
N ILE A 718 39.06 -31.29 17.74
CA ILE A 718 39.23 -30.20 16.77
C ILE A 718 39.16 -28.86 17.52
N ARG A 719 40.27 -28.12 17.50
CA ARG A 719 40.38 -26.82 18.17
C ARG A 719 39.69 -25.73 17.34
N VAL A 720 38.87 -24.92 18.01
CA VAL A 720 38.21 -23.73 17.43
C VAL A 720 38.84 -22.48 18.05
N SER A 721 39.68 -21.79 17.28
CA SER A 721 40.41 -20.56 17.69
C SER A 721 39.85 -19.31 16.98
N PHE A 722 40.51 -18.15 17.11
CA PHE A 722 40.10 -16.91 16.45
C PHE A 722 40.12 -16.99 14.91
N LEU A 723 39.53 -15.99 14.26
CA LEU A 723 39.62 -15.83 12.81
C LEU A 723 40.97 -15.22 12.45
N ASN A 724 41.50 -15.64 11.30
CA ASN A 724 42.65 -14.98 10.70
C ASN A 724 42.24 -13.64 10.07
N ARG A 725 43.22 -12.77 9.78
CA ARG A 725 43.00 -11.42 9.22
C ARG A 725 42.11 -11.44 7.97
N ALA A 726 42.40 -12.30 7.00
CA ALA A 726 41.63 -12.37 5.75
C ALA A 726 40.14 -12.75 5.97
N PRO A 727 39.81 -13.83 6.70
CA PRO A 727 38.43 -14.08 7.10
C PRO A 727 37.76 -12.96 7.89
N THR A 728 38.47 -12.28 8.80
CA THR A 728 37.92 -11.12 9.52
C THR A 728 37.51 -10.01 8.55
N HIS A 729 38.34 -9.70 7.55
CA HIS A 729 38.01 -8.71 6.53
C HIS A 729 36.80 -9.15 5.70
N GLN A 730 36.69 -10.44 5.37
CA GLN A 730 35.55 -10.96 4.62
C GLN A 730 34.24 -10.85 5.42
N VAL A 731 34.25 -11.19 6.72
CA VAL A 731 33.08 -11.01 7.61
C VAL A 731 32.63 -9.55 7.64
N LEU A 732 33.57 -8.60 7.68
CA LEU A 732 33.25 -7.18 7.72
C LEU A 732 32.78 -6.64 6.38
N ALA A 733 33.50 -6.94 5.29
CA ALA A 733 33.23 -6.35 3.97
C ALA A 733 32.03 -6.97 3.26
N ASN A 734 31.80 -8.28 3.43
CA ASN A 734 30.77 -9.02 2.70
C ASN A 734 29.92 -9.89 3.64
N PRO A 735 29.23 -9.29 4.63
CA PRO A 735 28.40 -10.04 5.57
C PRO A 735 27.15 -10.64 4.90
N ASN A 736 26.61 -10.03 3.85
CA ASN A 736 25.60 -10.63 2.97
C ASN A 736 25.66 -10.01 1.56
N PRO A 737 25.01 -10.63 0.54
CA PRO A 737 25.07 -10.14 -0.85
C PRO A 737 24.46 -8.74 -1.07
N ASP A 738 23.53 -8.32 -0.21
CA ASP A 738 22.82 -7.05 -0.30
C ASP A 738 23.45 -5.93 0.55
N PHE A 739 24.59 -6.20 1.20
CA PHE A 739 25.25 -5.23 2.07
C PHE A 739 25.93 -4.14 1.24
N ARG A 740 25.48 -2.90 1.43
CA ARG A 740 25.90 -1.75 0.59
C ARG A 740 26.79 -0.74 1.31
N LEU A 741 27.16 -1.00 2.56
CA LEU A 741 28.13 -0.19 3.29
C LEU A 741 29.53 -0.78 3.05
N THR A 742 30.53 0.08 2.95
CA THR A 742 31.90 -0.32 2.67
C THR A 742 32.81 0.05 3.83
N TYR A 743 33.97 -0.61 3.92
CA TYR A 743 34.99 -0.31 4.92
C TYR A 743 36.27 0.12 4.22
N GLU A 744 36.97 1.09 4.80
CA GLU A 744 38.37 1.32 4.44
C GLU A 744 39.22 0.10 4.83
N PRO A 745 40.22 -0.29 4.02
CA PRO A 745 41.17 -1.34 4.38
C PRO A 745 41.80 -1.12 5.76
N GLU A 746 42.20 0.11 6.04
CA GLU A 746 42.82 0.52 7.30
C GLU A 746 41.85 0.40 8.48
N ALA A 747 40.54 0.61 8.26
CA ALA A 747 39.52 0.43 9.29
C ALA A 747 39.34 -1.06 9.64
N MET A 748 39.36 -1.94 8.63
CA MET A 748 39.31 -3.39 8.86
C MET A 748 40.57 -3.91 9.55
N ASP A 749 41.74 -3.42 9.14
CA ASP A 749 43.01 -3.74 9.80
C ASP A 749 42.99 -3.31 11.27
N HIS A 750 42.49 -2.10 11.56
CA HIS A 750 42.35 -1.60 12.92
C HIS A 750 41.38 -2.44 13.75
N ILE A 751 40.24 -2.86 13.17
CA ILE A 751 39.30 -3.77 13.85
C ILE A 751 39.99 -5.11 14.15
N TYR A 752 40.77 -5.65 13.22
CA TYR A 752 41.53 -6.87 13.46
C TYR A 752 42.57 -6.67 14.56
N ASP A 753 43.33 -5.59 14.56
CA ASP A 753 44.35 -5.33 15.59
C ASP A 753 43.74 -5.16 16.99
N LEU A 754 42.52 -4.62 17.08
CA LEU A 754 41.77 -4.47 18.33
C LEU A 754 41.18 -5.79 18.86
N THR A 755 40.72 -6.65 17.96
CA THR A 755 39.96 -7.87 18.30
C THR A 755 40.76 -9.15 18.17
N PHE A 756 41.88 -9.12 17.46
CA PHE A 756 42.69 -10.25 17.01
C PHE A 756 41.86 -11.35 16.33
N GLY A 757 40.80 -10.93 15.62
CA GLY A 757 39.89 -11.83 14.91
C GLY A 757 38.93 -12.61 15.81
N GLN A 758 38.75 -12.21 17.08
CA GLN A 758 37.76 -12.83 17.97
C GLN A 758 36.35 -12.68 17.35
N PRO A 759 35.66 -13.80 17.00
CA PRO A 759 34.47 -13.75 16.15
C PRO A 759 33.34 -12.86 16.68
N TYR A 760 33.06 -12.93 17.97
CA TYR A 760 32.00 -12.16 18.62
C TYR A 760 32.30 -10.66 18.65
N LEU A 761 33.55 -10.25 18.93
CA LEU A 761 33.96 -8.86 18.98
C LEU A 761 34.00 -8.23 17.58
N VAL A 762 34.41 -9.00 16.56
CA VAL A 762 34.34 -8.56 15.16
C VAL A 762 32.90 -8.28 14.75
N GLN A 763 31.99 -9.24 15.01
CA GLN A 763 30.55 -9.08 14.75
C GLN A 763 29.97 -7.90 15.55
N LEU A 764 30.35 -7.75 16.83
CA LEU A 764 29.90 -6.65 17.69
C LEU A 764 30.33 -5.28 17.15
N LEU A 765 31.58 -5.15 16.68
CA LEU A 765 32.07 -3.90 16.09
C LEU A 765 31.34 -3.57 14.79
N GLY A 766 31.18 -4.54 13.89
CA GLY A 766 30.39 -4.37 12.67
C GLY A 766 28.95 -3.93 12.97
N PHE A 767 28.31 -4.60 13.93
CA PHE A 767 26.96 -4.27 14.37
C PHE A 767 26.86 -2.82 14.89
N LEU A 768 27.79 -2.40 15.73
CA LEU A 768 27.80 -1.05 16.32
C LEU A 768 28.09 0.02 15.28
N LEU A 769 28.91 -0.26 14.27
CA LEU A 769 29.19 0.63 13.14
C LEU A 769 27.93 0.88 12.31
N VAL A 770 27.20 -0.17 11.93
CA VAL A 770 25.94 -0.06 11.18
C VAL A 770 24.88 0.68 12.00
N ARG A 771 24.75 0.35 13.30
CA ARG A 771 23.85 1.06 14.21
C ARG A 771 24.17 2.55 14.27
N ARG A 772 25.43 2.90 14.53
CA ARG A 772 25.88 4.29 14.58
C ARG A 772 25.65 5.02 13.25
N TYR A 773 25.90 4.37 12.12
CA TYR A 773 25.62 4.93 10.80
C TYR A 773 24.13 5.25 10.64
N ASN A 774 23.26 4.31 11.02
CA ASN A 774 21.82 4.49 10.92
C ASN A 774 21.33 5.64 11.83
N ASP A 775 21.77 5.66 13.10
CA ASP A 775 21.40 6.70 14.07
C ASP A 775 21.82 8.09 13.55
N GLN A 776 23.04 8.23 13.01
CA GLN A 776 23.53 9.52 12.51
C GLN A 776 22.82 9.96 11.23
N THR A 777 22.60 9.04 10.29
CA THR A 777 22.09 9.35 8.95
C THR A 777 20.57 9.56 8.98
N PHE A 778 19.84 8.70 9.69
CA PHE A 778 18.38 8.67 9.65
C PHE A 778 17.72 9.34 10.87
N GLU A 779 18.25 9.16 12.09
CA GLU A 779 17.65 9.79 13.28
C GLU A 779 18.12 11.23 13.46
N GLN A 780 19.41 11.50 13.23
CA GLN A 780 20.02 12.82 13.43
C GLN A 780 20.09 13.68 12.15
N GLY A 781 19.73 13.10 10.99
CA GLY A 781 19.72 13.80 9.70
C GLY A 781 21.08 14.30 9.23
N ARG A 782 22.19 13.71 9.71
CA ARG A 782 23.55 14.10 9.31
C ARG A 782 23.95 13.31 8.06
N PRO A 783 24.14 13.95 6.89
CA PRO A 783 24.57 13.24 5.69
C PRO A 783 25.97 12.66 5.93
N ARG A 784 26.12 11.36 5.69
CA ARG A 784 27.38 10.64 5.87
C ARG A 784 27.66 9.75 4.67
N GLU A 785 28.94 9.59 4.36
CA GLU A 785 29.39 8.66 3.33
C GLU A 785 29.15 7.21 3.76
N SER A 786 28.83 6.33 2.81
CA SER A 786 28.57 4.90 3.05
C SER A 786 29.86 4.09 3.24
N VAL A 787 30.86 4.67 3.89
CA VAL A 787 32.19 4.12 4.14
C VAL A 787 32.52 4.23 5.63
N PHE A 788 32.96 3.14 6.24
CA PHE A 788 33.47 3.12 7.61
C PHE A 788 34.97 3.36 7.64
N THR A 789 35.37 4.34 8.45
CA THR A 789 36.77 4.78 8.61
C THR A 789 37.33 4.38 9.97
N VAL A 790 38.65 4.49 10.14
CA VAL A 790 39.32 4.28 11.45
C VAL A 790 38.73 5.22 12.53
N ALA A 791 38.38 6.46 12.16
CA ALA A 791 37.79 7.43 13.07
C ALA A 791 36.42 6.97 13.60
N ASP A 792 35.66 6.21 12.82
CA ASP A 792 34.37 5.68 13.22
C ASP A 792 34.50 4.54 14.22
N VAL A 793 35.49 3.66 14.00
CA VAL A 793 35.86 2.60 14.94
C VAL A 793 36.29 3.21 16.27
N GLU A 794 37.19 4.20 16.23
CA GLU A 794 37.63 4.93 17.42
C GLU A 794 36.49 5.67 18.13
N ALA A 795 35.53 6.22 17.38
CA ALA A 795 34.38 6.88 17.98
C ALA A 795 33.50 5.91 18.77
N ILE A 796 33.32 4.67 18.29
CA ILE A 796 32.59 3.62 19.03
C ILE A 796 33.33 3.26 20.32
N ILE A 797 34.65 3.10 20.23
CA ILE A 797 35.48 2.76 21.39
C ILE A 797 35.46 3.87 22.44
N ARG A 798 35.51 5.14 22.02
CA ARG A 798 35.50 6.31 22.91
C ARG A 798 34.14 6.59 23.54
N GLN A 799 33.04 6.29 22.84
CA GLN A 799 31.71 6.74 23.25
C GLN A 799 31.15 6.07 24.51
N ASN A 800 31.86 5.15 25.17
CA ASN A 800 31.71 4.77 26.59
C ASN A 800 30.29 4.53 27.17
N GLU A 801 29.23 4.41 26.36
CA GLU A 801 27.83 4.30 26.81
C GLU A 801 27.08 3.08 26.25
N LEU A 802 27.79 2.05 25.78
CA LEU A 802 27.21 0.71 25.57
C LEU A 802 28.05 -0.38 26.26
N PHE A 803 28.39 -0.13 27.52
CA PHE A 803 29.14 -1.02 28.41
C PHE A 803 28.54 -2.42 28.68
N PRO A 804 27.24 -2.75 28.49
CA PRO A 804 26.76 -4.10 28.80
C PRO A 804 27.31 -5.19 27.87
N SER A 805 27.36 -4.94 26.56
CA SER A 805 27.61 -6.00 25.56
C SER A 805 29.06 -6.50 25.58
N TRP A 806 30.02 -5.60 25.70
CA TRP A 806 31.46 -5.91 25.72
C TRP A 806 31.87 -6.53 27.07
N ARG A 807 31.26 -6.03 28.16
CA ARG A 807 31.54 -6.54 29.51
C ARG A 807 31.25 -8.01 29.61
N TYR A 808 30.14 -8.51 29.07
CA TYR A 808 29.77 -9.91 29.22
C TYR A 808 30.87 -10.87 28.75
N TYR A 809 31.46 -10.62 27.58
CA TYR A 809 32.59 -11.41 27.08
C TYR A 809 33.82 -11.28 27.99
N PHE A 810 34.24 -10.05 28.30
CA PHE A 810 35.44 -9.82 29.11
C PHE A 810 35.32 -10.34 30.55
N THR A 811 34.16 -10.18 31.19
CA THR A 811 33.89 -10.75 32.52
C THR A 811 33.88 -12.27 32.49
N GLY A 812 33.47 -12.87 31.38
CA GLY A 812 33.54 -14.31 31.18
C GLY A 812 34.99 -14.81 31.14
N VAL A 813 35.83 -14.20 30.30
CA VAL A 813 37.26 -14.53 30.21
C VAL A 813 37.97 -14.26 31.55
N TRP A 814 37.67 -13.13 32.18
CA TRP A 814 38.24 -12.75 33.47
C TRP A 814 37.85 -13.69 34.62
N GLY A 815 36.57 -14.07 34.68
CA GLY A 815 36.06 -15.00 35.69
C GLY A 815 36.64 -16.40 35.53
N GLN A 816 36.84 -16.84 34.28
CA GLN A 816 37.48 -18.11 33.98
C GLN A 816 38.95 -18.13 34.43
N ALA A 817 39.70 -17.05 34.17
CA ALA A 817 41.08 -16.90 34.66
C ALA A 817 41.19 -16.94 36.20
N ALA A 818 40.10 -16.74 36.95
CA ALA A 818 40.10 -16.91 38.40
C ALA A 818 39.93 -18.37 38.86
N GLN A 819 39.29 -19.21 38.05
CA GLN A 819 38.86 -20.56 38.42
C GLN A 819 39.84 -21.65 37.98
N ASP A 820 40.56 -21.41 36.88
CA ASP A 820 41.50 -22.35 36.28
C ASP A 820 42.85 -22.37 37.07
N ALA A 821 44.00 -22.35 36.40
CA ALA A 821 45.31 -22.30 37.07
C ALA A 821 45.49 -21.02 37.91
N PRO A 822 46.02 -21.11 39.15
CA PRO A 822 46.25 -19.95 40.01
C PRO A 822 47.28 -18.99 39.41
N GLY A 823 47.12 -17.68 39.66
CA GLY A 823 48.07 -16.63 39.21
C GLY A 823 47.78 -16.02 37.83
N GLN A 824 46.79 -16.52 37.08
CA GLN A 824 46.45 -15.97 35.76
C GLN A 824 45.99 -14.51 35.80
N GLN A 825 45.14 -14.14 36.76
CA GLN A 825 44.67 -12.76 36.89
C GLN A 825 45.81 -11.79 37.23
N ASP A 826 46.76 -12.20 38.07
CA ASP A 826 47.93 -11.41 38.43
C ASP A 826 48.82 -11.14 37.21
N ILE A 827 49.00 -12.17 36.36
CA ILE A 827 49.71 -12.05 35.08
C ILE A 827 48.98 -11.09 34.14
N LEU A 828 47.67 -11.21 33.99
CA LEU A 828 46.89 -10.32 33.12
C LEU A 828 46.94 -8.85 33.59
N ILE A 829 46.92 -8.60 34.90
CA ILE A 829 47.09 -7.26 35.47
C ILE A 829 48.49 -6.73 35.15
N ALA A 830 49.54 -7.52 35.42
CA ALA A 830 50.92 -7.13 35.14
C ALA A 830 51.15 -6.83 33.65
N LEU A 831 50.57 -7.64 32.77
CA LEU A 831 50.68 -7.51 31.32
C LEU A 831 49.88 -6.32 30.76
N ALA A 832 48.85 -5.85 31.47
CA ALA A 832 47.96 -4.79 30.98
C ALA A 832 48.68 -3.44 30.75
N ASP A 833 49.79 -3.21 31.46
CA ASP A 833 50.62 -2.02 31.32
C ASP A 833 51.57 -2.05 30.12
N TYR A 834 51.75 -3.20 29.46
CA TYR A 834 52.68 -3.39 28.35
C TYR A 834 51.92 -3.68 27.03
N PRO A 835 51.51 -2.66 26.25
CA PRO A 835 50.73 -2.86 25.01
C PRO A 835 51.49 -3.67 23.94
N GLU A 836 52.81 -3.47 23.82
CA GLU A 836 53.67 -4.22 22.90
C GLU A 836 54.10 -5.59 23.47
N GLY A 837 53.67 -5.91 24.69
CA GLY A 837 54.07 -7.09 25.43
C GLY A 837 55.33 -6.93 26.28
N CYS A 838 55.61 -7.93 27.10
CA CYS A 838 56.81 -7.99 27.94
C CYS A 838 57.33 -9.42 28.09
N SER A 839 58.59 -9.55 28.51
CA SER A 839 59.23 -10.86 28.66
C SER A 839 58.68 -11.62 29.87
N ARG A 840 58.76 -12.96 29.81
CA ARG A 840 58.40 -13.86 30.92
C ARG A 840 59.08 -13.49 32.24
N ALA A 841 60.37 -13.13 32.18
CA ALA A 841 61.14 -12.71 33.36
C ALA A 841 60.58 -11.44 34.01
N THR A 842 60.11 -10.49 33.19
CA THR A 842 59.49 -9.24 33.69
C THR A 842 58.17 -9.53 34.40
N ILE A 843 57.35 -10.42 33.84
CA ILE A 843 56.09 -10.85 34.48
C ILE A 843 56.36 -11.54 35.80
N GLN A 844 57.38 -12.41 35.87
CA GLN A 844 57.78 -13.07 37.10
C GLN A 844 58.23 -12.08 38.18
N GLU A 845 59.01 -11.08 37.80
CA GLU A 845 59.49 -10.02 38.70
C GLU A 845 58.32 -9.19 39.26
N ILE A 846 57.33 -8.85 38.43
CA ILE A 846 56.16 -8.04 38.84
C ILE A 846 55.20 -8.84 39.72
N THR A 847 54.90 -10.08 39.33
CA THR A 847 53.89 -10.91 40.00
C THR A 847 54.43 -11.63 41.24
N GLY A 848 55.74 -11.87 41.31
CA GLY A 848 56.37 -12.65 42.38
C GLY A 848 55.95 -14.12 42.41
N LEU A 849 55.31 -14.63 41.34
CA LEU A 849 54.85 -16.00 41.26
C LEU A 849 56.02 -16.98 41.17
N GLU A 850 55.85 -18.14 41.80
CA GLU A 850 56.78 -19.27 41.64
C GLU A 850 56.82 -19.71 40.17
N GLU A 851 58.00 -20.12 39.69
CA GLU A 851 58.22 -20.50 38.28
C GLU A 851 57.26 -21.61 37.80
N SER A 852 56.94 -22.57 38.67
CA SER A 852 55.99 -23.65 38.38
C SER A 852 54.56 -23.14 38.14
N ILE A 853 54.08 -22.24 39.00
CA ILE A 853 52.76 -21.62 38.93
C ILE A 853 52.69 -20.68 37.72
N LEU A 854 53.72 -19.86 37.51
CA LEU A 854 53.81 -18.94 36.39
C LEU A 854 53.76 -19.69 35.06
N ASN A 855 54.55 -20.76 34.91
CA ASN A 855 54.56 -21.53 33.67
C ASN A 855 53.20 -22.18 33.39
N ASN A 856 52.57 -22.77 34.41
CA ASN A 856 51.24 -23.36 34.26
C ASN A 856 50.20 -22.29 33.85
N ALA A 857 50.16 -21.17 34.54
CA ALA A 857 49.23 -20.07 34.25
C ALA A 857 49.44 -19.46 32.85
N LEU A 858 50.69 -19.25 32.42
CA LEU A 858 51.00 -18.79 31.07
C LEU A 858 50.59 -19.80 30.01
N GLU A 859 50.81 -21.09 30.26
CA GLU A 859 50.42 -22.14 29.33
C GLU A 859 48.89 -22.22 29.20
N THR A 860 48.14 -22.11 30.30
CA THR A 860 46.67 -22.02 30.29
C THR A 860 46.21 -20.79 29.49
N LEU A 861 46.74 -19.60 29.77
CA LEU A 861 46.35 -18.38 29.06
C LEU A 861 46.64 -18.44 27.55
N ALA A 862 47.77 -19.05 27.15
CA ALA A 862 48.14 -19.20 25.75
C ALA A 862 47.25 -20.24 25.03
N ARG A 863 46.93 -21.36 25.69
CA ARG A 863 46.01 -22.38 25.16
C ARG A 863 44.59 -21.83 24.94
N HIS A 864 44.19 -20.88 25.78
CA HIS A 864 42.87 -20.24 25.75
C HIS A 864 42.81 -19.02 24.81
N ASP A 865 43.87 -18.77 24.03
CA ASP A 865 44.00 -17.62 23.12
C ASP A 865 43.83 -16.26 23.82
N VAL A 866 44.14 -16.18 25.12
CA VAL A 866 44.09 -14.94 25.90
C VAL A 866 45.37 -14.13 25.71
N ILE A 867 46.51 -14.82 25.67
CA ILE A 867 47.82 -14.24 25.41
C ILE A 867 48.49 -14.91 24.21
N ILE A 868 49.39 -14.17 23.57
CA ILE A 868 50.23 -14.66 22.49
C ILE A 868 51.68 -14.30 22.77
N GLU A 869 52.60 -15.15 22.32
CA GLU A 869 54.03 -14.91 22.40
C GLU A 869 54.56 -14.55 21.01
N THR A 870 55.21 -13.40 20.89
CA THR A 870 55.83 -12.93 19.64
C THR A 870 57.25 -12.49 19.95
N GLU A 871 58.24 -13.12 19.31
CA GLU A 871 59.68 -12.80 19.50
C GLU A 871 60.14 -12.84 20.98
N GLY A 872 59.52 -13.69 21.80
CA GLY A 872 59.84 -13.84 23.23
C GLY A 872 59.13 -12.83 24.16
N ASN A 873 58.29 -11.95 23.61
CA ASN A 873 57.41 -11.08 24.38
C ASN A 873 56.00 -11.64 24.40
N LEU A 874 55.42 -11.70 25.60
CA LEU A 874 54.03 -12.06 25.83
C LEU A 874 53.17 -10.81 25.75
N ARG A 875 52.04 -10.87 25.06
CA ARG A 875 51.05 -9.80 25.00
C ARG A 875 49.64 -10.35 25.01
N PHE A 876 48.67 -9.50 25.31
CA PHE A 876 47.26 -9.84 25.11
C PHE A 876 47.02 -10.16 23.63
N ALA A 877 46.26 -11.22 23.38
CA ALA A 877 45.75 -11.48 22.04
C ALA A 877 44.77 -10.36 21.66
N VAL A 878 43.75 -10.13 22.51
CA VAL A 878 42.71 -9.12 22.29
C VAL A 878 43.07 -7.80 22.97
N GLU A 879 43.44 -6.78 22.20
CA GLU A 879 43.81 -5.45 22.70
C GLU A 879 42.64 -4.76 23.45
N LEU A 880 41.40 -4.96 23.02
CA LEU A 880 40.23 -4.45 23.75
C LEU A 880 40.09 -5.05 25.15
N PHE A 881 40.48 -6.31 25.35
CA PHE A 881 40.46 -6.95 26.67
C PHE A 881 41.54 -6.36 27.58
N ARG A 882 42.75 -6.10 27.05
CA ARG A 882 43.82 -5.39 27.78
C ARG A 882 43.35 -4.02 28.29
N ARG A 883 42.74 -3.21 27.42
CA ARG A 883 42.19 -1.89 27.79
C ARG A 883 41.13 -2.01 28.88
N TRP A 884 40.29 -3.05 28.81
CA TRP A 884 39.29 -3.33 29.83
C TRP A 884 39.94 -3.69 31.18
N VAL A 885 40.93 -4.59 31.23
CA VAL A 885 41.66 -4.95 32.47
C VAL A 885 42.28 -3.70 33.11
N LYS A 886 42.97 -2.88 32.32
CA LYS A 886 43.56 -1.61 32.80
C LYS A 886 42.53 -0.63 33.37
N SER A 887 41.32 -0.59 32.79
CA SER A 887 40.21 0.23 33.30
C SER A 887 39.67 -0.26 34.65
N GLN A 888 39.67 -1.57 34.91
CA GLN A 888 39.23 -2.14 36.19
C GLN A 888 40.21 -1.79 37.31
N GLU A 889 41.52 -1.90 37.05
CA GLU A 889 42.56 -1.55 38.03
C GLU A 889 42.50 -0.07 38.46
N SER A 890 42.25 0.82 37.50
CA SER A 890 42.07 2.26 37.74
C SER A 890 40.89 2.56 38.69
N GLY A 891 39.82 1.77 38.59
CA GLY A 891 38.63 1.86 39.46
C GLY A 891 38.86 1.33 40.88
N VAL A 892 39.68 0.28 41.02
CA VAL A 892 40.03 -0.31 42.33
C VAL A 892 41.02 0.59 43.08
N ARG A 893 42.07 1.12 42.42
CA ARG A 893 43.04 2.07 43.04
C ARG A 893 42.39 3.39 43.48
N SER A 894 41.34 3.86 42.80
CA SER A 894 40.59 5.06 43.20
C SER A 894 39.67 4.84 44.40
N GLN A 895 39.18 3.61 44.60
CA GLN A 895 38.46 3.24 45.83
C GLN A 895 39.40 3.07 47.04
N GLU A 896 40.56 2.45 46.87
CA GLU A 896 41.54 2.28 47.96
C GLU A 896 42.19 3.60 48.41
N SER A 897 42.46 4.51 47.48
CA SER A 897 42.92 5.87 47.83
C SER A 897 41.82 6.71 48.50
N GLY A 898 40.55 6.50 48.13
CA GLY A 898 39.39 7.06 48.81
C GLY A 898 39.23 6.57 50.25
N VAL A 899 39.52 5.30 50.53
CA VAL A 899 39.48 4.71 51.87
C VAL A 899 40.65 5.21 52.74
N LYS A 900 41.88 5.25 52.21
CA LYS A 900 43.05 5.82 52.93
C LYS A 900 42.90 7.32 53.23
N SER A 901 42.25 8.09 52.34
CA SER A 901 41.95 9.51 52.59
C SER A 901 40.86 9.74 53.66
N ARG A 902 39.95 8.76 53.85
CA ARG A 902 38.94 8.78 54.91
C ARG A 902 39.50 8.33 56.26
N GLU A 903 40.48 7.44 56.28
CA GLU A 903 41.19 7.06 57.51
C GLU A 903 42.14 8.18 57.99
N ASN A 904 42.85 8.86 57.09
CA ASN A 904 43.69 10.03 57.44
C ASN A 904 42.91 11.30 57.80
N ARG A 905 41.57 11.31 57.65
CA ARG A 905 40.69 12.36 58.19
C ARG A 905 40.05 11.99 59.54
N LYS A 906 40.32 10.78 60.04
CA LYS A 906 39.84 10.27 61.34
C LYS A 906 40.96 10.03 62.36
N GLN A 907 42.22 10.29 62.00
CA GLN A 907 43.33 10.51 62.92
C GLN A 907 43.60 12.01 62.99
#